data_AF-A0A7C8E3G5-F1
#
_entry.id   AF-A0A7C8E3G5-F1
#
_cell.length_a   1.000
_cell.length_b   1.000
_cell.length_c   1.000
_cell.angle_alpha   90.00
_cell.angle_beta   90.00
_cell.angle_gamma   90.00
#
_symmetry.space_group_name_H-M   'P 1'
#
loop_
_entity.id
_entity.type
_entity.pdbx_description
1 polymer ?
#
loop_
_entity_poly.entity_id
_entity_poly.type
_entity_poly.pdbx_seq_one_letter_code
_entity_poly.pdbx_strand_id
1 'polypeptide(L)'
;MVKTVGKWLKIYEDETSLFLWTVLLFFIIRTASILFNNFAETAFLKRFGVEYLPIVNVINSISTFFIMAFLTGIMARVSGSRMLSYLFMFCGMSVACLRLLIPLGFDLIYPLFWILKAQYEVLLALVFWNMANDLFNTRQSKRLFPLITAGGVLGGIIGSFATPSLAKLISMDNLLFAYLITTMIGAFMVKRMGMKFPSLLVSDKKDKKAKKVTKLSSLVDEFKKIGPLMKESTLVKILILLTLLPNIVIPIINYQFAFAVNETYATQGGMLSFFGYFRGCMNIISLVILLFIGRVYGRWGLPVVLMFHPMNYMLAFLAFLLKFDIVSAMYARVSTTVLRTTMNNPARAVLMGLFPVSYRAVIRPFLRGTVVRIGILIGSGIIMISEGLFTPRYLSIAAMVFVGGWIATTFFLKKSYPRILLDLISRNILDLKSLEDKDVGSVFADKKIQSELLESFLSSRGNDCLWHARLLKSQGITNFDAHILTVLKQNDDKTRIELLSMLSRETGKEAIPIFRELADPEKPQLTLALVQAADRMEPAVSNDFCRELFDASTDPEIQAYALIGLYRNAPQSHKKTIDSWLMATDPGERKSGVIAAGESREVSYISQLKGMLEKEENAPIFSHILTALHRIGMDDLNNLVQPYLTSEDLKVRLASLDAFEINSDGDIRTVIGRMDDPSEEVFLSAKAKIQTAEYQNPQILVESLNMPRRKIRDGIFELLETLNIKNLDIFRFARSQVELCYNHVAEIDALTRLPDTRERDLLVDHLENSKQIQLENILRVLATEDRSGEMRLIWRGLFSSDARRRSNSLEALDGSLNASLSKILLPLFEGIPLADLLRTGRKHFKLAAFDGDRKALYSYFLEKDDWVTVVLTLYLIEKQGMEGVDFEFLQPLLKSQNRFVNQMATRAIHAKPHGTVELEEEMEAQISIPDKILRLKSINIFEGLSVSELAAVASVTEEIDQPAGETVIKEGESGESMYLIISGEVSVIKDAGETGREEIELARIGAGDYFGEMALFEDAVRSATIRTAEESRFLILHKQEFTEIVREYPQIALHICKALSERLRSLHAKVQGLDK
;
A
#
# COMPACT_ATOMS: atom_id res chain seq x y z
N MET A 1 36.22 9.39 -0.63
CA MET A 1 36.03 8.07 -1.29
C MET A 1 34.75 7.37 -0.83
N VAL A 2 34.52 7.19 0.48
CA VAL A 2 33.32 6.51 1.02
C VAL A 2 31.99 7.19 0.65
N LYS A 3 31.89 8.53 0.70
CA LYS A 3 30.67 9.27 0.31
C LYS A 3 30.30 9.12 -1.18
N THR A 4 31.30 9.04 -2.06
CA THR A 4 31.10 8.92 -3.52
C THR A 4 30.65 7.51 -3.91
N VAL A 5 31.25 6.48 -3.29
CA VAL A 5 30.87 5.07 -3.47
C VAL A 5 29.50 4.78 -2.83
N GLY A 6 29.20 5.38 -1.67
CA GLY A 6 27.90 5.27 -1.00
C GLY A 6 26.74 5.76 -1.87
N LYS A 7 26.89 6.91 -2.55
CA LYS A 7 25.87 7.40 -3.50
C LYS A 7 25.63 6.47 -4.69
N TRP A 8 26.70 5.86 -5.22
CA TRP A 8 26.60 4.95 -6.37
C TRP A 8 25.95 3.61 -6.00
N LEU A 9 26.26 3.10 -4.81
CA LEU A 9 25.69 1.88 -4.24
C LEU A 9 24.37 2.09 -3.47
N LYS A 10 23.84 3.32 -3.48
CA LYS A 10 22.64 3.75 -2.77
C LYS A 10 22.68 3.54 -1.24
N ILE A 11 23.84 3.53 -0.59
CA ILE A 11 23.99 3.33 0.87
C ILE A 11 23.88 4.69 1.58
N TYR A 12 22.94 4.83 2.52
CA TYR A 12 22.73 6.08 3.29
C TYR A 12 23.74 6.22 4.44
N GLU A 13 24.05 7.45 4.86
CA GLU A 13 25.13 7.73 5.82
C GLU A 13 24.93 7.04 7.19
N ASP A 14 23.69 6.97 7.66
CA ASP A 14 23.23 6.28 8.87
C ASP A 14 23.40 4.74 8.79
N GLU A 15 23.28 4.16 7.60
CA GLU A 15 23.41 2.72 7.38
C GLU A 15 24.86 2.24 7.22
N THR A 16 25.77 3.15 6.83
CA THR A 16 27.15 2.80 6.42
C THR A 16 27.89 1.96 7.45
N SER A 17 27.81 2.31 8.74
CA SER A 17 28.53 1.57 9.77
C SER A 17 27.97 0.16 9.90
N LEU A 18 26.65 -0.02 10.02
CA LEU A 18 26.03 -1.33 10.20
C LEU A 18 26.26 -2.24 8.99
N PHE A 19 26.16 -1.66 7.79
CA PHE A 19 26.46 -2.34 6.53
C PHE A 19 27.91 -2.87 6.51
N LEU A 20 28.91 -2.04 6.80
CA LEU A 20 30.31 -2.45 6.78
C LEU A 20 30.62 -3.57 7.78
N TRP A 21 30.05 -3.50 8.99
CA TRP A 21 30.19 -4.58 9.99
C TRP A 21 29.59 -5.89 9.50
N THR A 22 28.41 -5.83 8.86
CA THR A 22 27.73 -7.02 8.33
C THR A 22 28.47 -7.64 7.14
N VAL A 23 28.99 -6.80 6.23
CA VAL A 23 29.84 -7.23 5.11
C VAL A 23 31.09 -7.93 5.61
N LEU A 24 31.79 -7.32 6.57
CA LEU A 24 33.03 -7.87 7.13
C LEU A 24 32.76 -9.16 7.92
N LEU A 25 31.61 -9.27 8.59
CA LEU A 25 31.23 -10.50 9.26
C LEU A 25 30.98 -11.64 8.27
N PHE A 26 30.23 -11.40 7.18
CA PHE A 26 30.00 -12.43 6.17
C PHE A 26 31.28 -12.82 5.43
N PHE A 27 32.16 -11.85 5.20
CA PHE A 27 33.51 -12.08 4.70
C PHE A 27 34.25 -13.10 5.56
N ILE A 28 34.28 -12.91 6.89
CA ILE A 28 34.96 -13.84 7.83
C ILE A 28 34.30 -15.22 7.81
N ILE A 29 32.96 -15.30 7.81
CA ILE A 29 32.23 -16.57 7.71
C ILE A 29 32.69 -17.35 6.48
N ARG A 30 32.78 -16.69 5.32
CA ARG A 30 33.17 -17.33 4.06
C ARG A 30 34.66 -17.68 4.02
N THR A 31 35.54 -16.83 4.54
CA THR A 31 36.98 -17.13 4.64
C THR A 31 37.22 -18.34 5.54
N ALA A 32 36.64 -18.36 6.74
CA ALA A 32 36.78 -19.47 7.69
C ALA A 32 36.21 -20.78 7.10
N SER A 33 35.01 -20.71 6.49
CA SER A 33 34.38 -21.86 5.84
C SER A 33 35.27 -22.46 4.75
N ILE A 34 35.92 -21.64 3.92
CA ILE A 34 36.78 -22.15 2.85
C ILE A 34 38.08 -22.77 3.37
N LEU A 35 38.71 -22.17 4.39
CA LEU A 35 39.90 -22.75 5.03
C LEU A 35 39.61 -24.17 5.54
N PHE A 36 38.53 -24.33 6.30
CA PHE A 36 38.14 -25.63 6.83
C PHE A 36 37.71 -26.60 5.72
N ASN A 37 36.99 -26.10 4.70
CA ASN A 37 36.54 -26.92 3.59
C ASN A 37 37.72 -27.45 2.75
N ASN A 38 38.73 -26.63 2.46
CA ASN A 38 39.94 -27.06 1.75
C ASN A 38 40.69 -28.14 2.53
N PHE A 39 40.88 -27.95 3.84
CA PHE A 39 41.50 -28.98 4.68
C PHE A 39 40.69 -30.28 4.70
N ALA A 40 39.40 -30.21 5.05
CA ALA A 40 38.56 -31.38 5.24
C ALA A 40 38.39 -32.19 3.96
N GLU A 41 38.28 -31.55 2.79
CA GLU A 41 38.24 -32.27 1.51
C GLU A 41 39.55 -32.96 1.18
N THR A 42 40.68 -32.26 1.28
CA THR A 42 41.98 -32.87 0.97
C THR A 42 42.30 -33.99 1.95
N ALA A 43 42.06 -33.79 3.26
CA ALA A 43 42.34 -34.79 4.28
C ALA A 43 41.45 -36.03 4.10
N PHE A 44 40.14 -35.85 3.85
CA PHE A 44 39.23 -36.98 3.62
C PHE A 44 39.65 -37.80 2.39
N LEU A 45 39.85 -37.13 1.25
CA LEU A 45 40.12 -37.84 -0.01
C LEU A 45 41.48 -38.55 0.01
N LYS A 46 42.48 -38.02 0.73
CA LYS A 46 43.83 -38.60 0.79
C LYS A 46 44.11 -39.49 1.98
N ARG A 47 43.42 -39.32 3.11
CA ARG A 47 43.69 -40.09 4.35
C ARG A 47 42.62 -41.12 4.67
N PHE A 48 41.41 -40.97 4.15
CA PHE A 48 40.30 -41.91 4.43
C PHE A 48 39.87 -42.71 3.20
N GLY A 49 39.76 -42.05 2.04
CA GLY A 49 39.38 -42.69 0.78
C GLY A 49 38.20 -41.99 0.11
N VAL A 50 38.22 -41.94 -1.22
CA VAL A 50 37.17 -41.26 -2.02
C VAL A 50 35.91 -42.13 -2.10
N GLU A 51 36.07 -43.44 -2.07
CA GLU A 51 35.05 -44.46 -2.11
C GLU A 51 33.99 -44.28 -1.01
N TYR A 52 34.37 -43.76 0.17
CA TYR A 52 33.44 -43.52 1.28
C TYR A 52 32.62 -42.23 1.15
N LEU A 53 32.88 -41.39 0.14
CA LEU A 53 32.16 -40.12 -0.07
C LEU A 53 30.62 -40.27 -0.13
N PRO A 54 30.03 -41.29 -0.78
CA PRO A 54 28.59 -41.49 -0.82
C PRO A 54 27.99 -41.77 0.56
N ILE A 55 28.66 -42.61 1.36
CA ILE A 55 28.23 -42.94 2.74
C ILE A 55 28.20 -41.68 3.58
N VAL A 56 29.25 -40.86 3.49
CA VAL A 56 29.33 -39.59 4.21
C VAL A 56 28.23 -38.62 3.77
N ASN A 57 27.90 -38.56 2.47
CA ASN A 57 26.80 -37.72 1.97
C ASN A 57 25.43 -38.18 2.47
N VAL A 58 25.19 -39.48 2.61
CA VAL A 58 23.98 -40.05 3.22
C VAL A 58 23.87 -39.64 4.68
N ILE A 59 24.94 -39.86 5.47
CA ILE A 59 24.99 -39.48 6.89
C ILE A 59 24.79 -37.97 7.06
N ASN A 60 25.44 -37.16 6.21
CA ASN A 60 25.31 -35.71 6.22
C ASN A 60 23.86 -35.25 5.95
N SER A 61 23.16 -35.90 5.02
CA SER A 61 21.77 -35.56 4.69
C SER A 61 20.82 -35.81 5.86
N ILE A 62 21.02 -36.92 6.57
CA ILE A 62 20.27 -37.28 7.79
C ILE A 62 20.63 -36.31 8.93
N SER A 63 21.91 -36.08 9.17
CA SER A 63 22.40 -35.21 10.25
C SER A 63 21.89 -33.77 10.12
N THR A 64 21.91 -33.22 8.90
CA THR A 64 21.41 -31.86 8.62
C THR A 64 19.96 -31.68 9.07
N PHE A 65 19.11 -32.72 8.97
CA PHE A 65 17.72 -32.64 9.39
C PHE A 65 17.56 -32.41 10.89
N PHE A 66 18.18 -33.28 11.69
CA PHE A 66 18.11 -33.19 13.14
C PHE A 66 18.76 -31.91 13.66
N ILE A 67 19.90 -31.53 13.09
CA ILE A 67 20.62 -30.32 13.48
C ILE A 67 19.82 -29.05 13.16
N MET A 68 19.21 -28.94 11.97
CA MET A 68 18.37 -27.77 11.64
C MET A 68 17.12 -27.67 12.53
N ALA A 69 16.47 -28.79 12.82
CA ALA A 69 15.30 -28.83 13.70
C ALA A 69 15.66 -28.35 15.12
N PHE A 70 16.76 -28.87 15.66
CA PHE A 70 17.30 -28.47 16.95
C PHE A 70 17.68 -26.98 16.99
N LEU A 71 18.39 -26.51 15.97
CA LEU A 71 18.83 -25.12 15.86
C LEU A 71 17.64 -24.15 15.80
N THR A 72 16.61 -24.48 15.02
CA THR A 72 15.39 -23.66 14.90
C THR A 72 14.67 -23.52 16.24
N GLY A 73 14.62 -24.58 17.05
CA GLY A 73 14.09 -24.54 18.41
C GLY A 73 14.87 -23.61 19.34
N ILE A 74 16.19 -23.56 19.21
CA ILE A 74 17.07 -22.65 19.98
C ILE A 74 16.92 -21.21 19.51
N MET A 75 16.83 -20.98 18.19
CA MET A 75 16.61 -19.65 17.59
C MET A 75 15.33 -18.98 18.09
N ALA A 76 14.35 -19.77 18.54
CA ALA A 76 13.14 -19.22 19.15
C ALA A 76 13.39 -18.59 20.54
N ARG A 77 14.46 -19.00 21.24
CA ARG A 77 14.75 -18.66 22.66
C ARG A 77 15.94 -17.71 22.84
N VAL A 78 16.85 -17.65 21.88
CA VAL A 78 18.09 -16.87 21.94
C VAL A 78 18.11 -15.82 20.84
N SER A 79 18.60 -14.61 21.12
CA SER A 79 18.74 -13.57 20.08
C SER A 79 19.76 -13.99 19.03
N GLY A 80 19.51 -13.67 17.76
CA GLY A 80 20.33 -14.09 16.62
C GLY A 80 21.82 -13.73 16.77
N SER A 81 22.11 -12.56 17.34
CA SER A 81 23.46 -12.06 17.62
C SER A 81 24.23 -12.93 18.61
N ARG A 82 23.65 -13.21 19.78
CA ARG A 82 24.27 -14.07 20.80
C ARG A 82 24.45 -15.49 20.28
N MET A 83 23.44 -15.98 19.58
CA MET A 83 23.48 -17.31 18.97
C MET A 83 24.61 -17.45 17.94
N LEU A 84 24.79 -16.45 17.07
CA LEU A 84 25.87 -16.45 16.09
C LEU A 84 27.24 -16.45 16.77
N SER A 85 27.42 -15.64 17.83
CA SER A 85 28.66 -15.62 18.61
C SER A 85 28.97 -16.96 19.28
N TYR A 86 27.97 -17.60 19.90
CA TYR A 86 28.14 -18.93 20.51
C TYR A 86 28.46 -19.99 19.47
N LEU A 87 27.80 -19.93 18.31
CA LEU A 87 28.06 -20.86 17.21
C LEU A 87 29.48 -20.72 16.67
N PHE A 88 30.00 -19.51 16.50
CA PHE A 88 31.40 -19.29 16.11
C PHE A 88 32.39 -19.94 17.08
N MET A 89 32.22 -19.70 18.39
CA MET A 89 33.09 -20.28 19.41
C MET A 89 32.99 -21.81 19.40
N PHE A 90 31.77 -22.34 19.32
CA PHE A 90 31.55 -23.79 19.25
C PHE A 90 32.24 -24.41 18.03
N CYS A 91 32.03 -23.86 16.83
CA CYS A 91 32.65 -24.35 15.60
C CYS A 91 34.18 -24.32 15.67
N GLY A 92 34.77 -23.23 16.19
CA GLY A 92 36.21 -23.11 16.32
C GLY A 92 36.80 -24.10 17.33
N MET A 93 36.23 -24.14 18.54
CA MET A 93 36.71 -25.00 19.62
C MET A 93 36.52 -26.49 19.33
N SER A 94 35.41 -26.88 18.70
CA SER A 94 35.17 -28.29 18.33
C SER A 94 36.21 -28.80 17.34
N VAL A 95 36.53 -28.01 16.32
CA VAL A 95 37.52 -28.37 15.29
C VAL A 95 38.93 -28.38 15.87
N ALA A 96 39.27 -27.43 16.72
CA ALA A 96 40.56 -27.41 17.42
C ALA A 96 40.74 -28.60 18.37
N CYS A 97 39.67 -29.00 19.07
CA CYS A 97 39.67 -30.19 19.93
C CYS A 97 39.87 -31.47 19.10
N LEU A 98 39.12 -31.63 18.00
CA LEU A 98 39.25 -32.77 17.10
C LEU A 98 40.63 -32.84 16.44
N ARG A 99 41.28 -31.70 16.19
CA ARG A 99 42.66 -31.65 15.69
C ARG A 99 43.63 -32.37 16.63
N LEU A 100 43.45 -32.26 17.95
CA LEU A 100 44.33 -32.89 18.94
C LEU A 100 44.28 -34.42 18.89
N LEU A 101 43.23 -34.99 18.30
CA LEU A 101 43.07 -36.43 18.14
C LEU A 101 43.75 -36.97 16.86
N ILE A 102 44.17 -36.11 15.92
CA ILE A 102 44.83 -36.54 14.67
C ILE A 102 46.13 -37.33 14.96
N PRO A 103 47.05 -36.88 15.85
CA PRO A 103 48.27 -37.63 16.15
C PRO A 103 48.04 -38.99 16.81
N LEU A 104 46.84 -39.23 17.37
CA LEU A 104 46.47 -40.50 18.00
C LEU A 104 46.06 -41.58 16.99
N GLY A 105 45.97 -41.25 15.69
CA GLY A 105 45.69 -42.22 14.64
C GLY A 105 44.22 -42.64 14.49
N PHE A 106 43.26 -41.81 14.93
CA PHE A 106 41.84 -42.09 14.75
C PHE A 106 41.33 -41.70 13.35
N ASP A 107 41.18 -42.68 12.46
CA ASP A 107 40.82 -42.43 11.06
C ASP A 107 39.39 -41.88 10.86
N LEU A 108 38.45 -42.21 11.76
CA LEU A 108 37.06 -41.72 11.70
C LEU A 108 36.92 -40.19 11.87
N ILE A 109 38.01 -39.51 12.22
CA ILE A 109 38.04 -38.04 12.32
C ILE A 109 37.85 -37.37 10.95
N TYR A 110 38.37 -37.95 9.86
CA TYR A 110 38.29 -37.31 8.54
C TYR A 110 36.86 -37.28 7.95
N PRO A 111 36.07 -38.37 8.00
CA PRO A 111 34.64 -38.31 7.70
C PRO A 111 33.89 -37.32 8.60
N LEU A 112 34.23 -37.27 9.89
CA LEU A 112 33.62 -36.32 10.83
C LEU A 112 33.92 -34.88 10.43
N PHE A 113 35.16 -34.53 10.06
CA PHE A 113 35.48 -33.20 9.52
C PHE A 113 34.72 -32.89 8.25
N TRP A 114 34.53 -33.86 7.35
CA TRP A 114 33.70 -33.67 6.15
C TRP A 114 32.26 -33.31 6.51
N ILE A 115 31.66 -34.01 7.48
CA ILE A 115 30.29 -33.71 7.95
C ILE A 115 30.27 -32.32 8.61
N LEU A 116 31.19 -32.05 9.52
CA LEU A 116 31.26 -30.78 10.25
C LEU A 116 31.46 -29.59 9.31
N LYS A 117 32.28 -29.69 8.24
CA LYS A 117 32.42 -28.57 7.28
C LYS A 117 31.10 -28.24 6.60
N ALA A 118 30.30 -29.24 6.25
CA ALA A 118 29.02 -29.05 5.59
C ALA A 118 27.98 -28.48 6.56
N GLN A 119 27.94 -28.99 7.80
CA GLN A 119 27.04 -28.48 8.83
C GLN A 119 27.37 -27.04 9.20
N TYR A 120 28.63 -26.72 9.45
CA TYR A 120 29.02 -25.37 9.89
C TYR A 120 28.79 -24.32 8.81
N GLU A 121 29.00 -24.66 7.52
CA GLU A 121 28.66 -23.77 6.42
C GLU A 121 27.15 -23.43 6.42
N VAL A 122 26.28 -24.43 6.59
CA VAL A 122 24.82 -24.22 6.61
C VAL A 122 24.39 -23.45 7.85
N LEU A 123 24.88 -23.82 9.04
CA LEU A 123 24.45 -23.21 10.30
C LEU A 123 24.90 -21.77 10.44
N LEU A 124 26.18 -21.47 10.16
CA LEU A 124 26.69 -20.11 10.24
C LEU A 124 25.99 -19.21 9.23
N ALA A 125 25.75 -19.69 8.00
CA ALA A 125 25.00 -18.93 7.01
C ALA A 125 23.54 -18.69 7.44
N LEU A 126 22.86 -19.72 7.97
CA LEU A 126 21.47 -19.61 8.42
C LEU A 126 21.31 -18.56 9.53
N VAL A 127 22.11 -18.67 10.60
CA VAL A 127 22.02 -17.75 11.74
C VAL A 127 22.46 -16.34 11.34
N PHE A 128 23.48 -16.22 10.48
CA PHE A 128 23.90 -14.94 9.91
C PHE A 128 22.77 -14.25 9.14
N TRP A 129 22.14 -14.94 8.18
CA TRP A 129 21.08 -14.35 7.37
C TRP A 129 19.83 -14.04 8.21
N ASN A 130 19.54 -14.84 9.24
CA ASN A 130 18.47 -14.51 10.17
C ASN A 130 18.78 -13.22 10.96
N MET A 131 20.01 -13.10 11.50
CA MET A 131 20.45 -11.87 12.15
C MET A 131 20.47 -10.67 11.20
N ALA A 132 20.88 -10.85 9.94
CA ALA A 132 20.85 -9.79 8.93
C ALA A 132 19.41 -9.32 8.64
N ASN A 133 18.44 -10.23 8.57
CA ASN A 133 17.02 -9.88 8.45
C ASN A 133 16.47 -9.17 9.70
N ASP A 134 17.02 -9.45 10.88
CA ASP A 134 16.66 -8.72 12.11
C ASP A 134 17.28 -7.31 12.13
N LEU A 135 18.45 -7.12 11.50
CA LEU A 135 19.20 -5.87 11.45
C LEU A 135 18.74 -4.89 10.38
N PHE A 136 18.26 -5.40 9.24
CA PHE A 136 17.88 -4.59 8.08
C PHE A 136 16.39 -4.77 7.80
N ASN A 137 15.68 -3.67 7.52
CA ASN A 137 14.31 -3.76 7.01
C ASN A 137 14.28 -4.37 5.60
N THR A 138 13.10 -4.69 5.06
CA THR A 138 13.01 -5.43 3.79
C THR A 138 13.54 -4.58 2.60
N ARG A 139 13.49 -3.25 2.70
CA ARG A 139 13.95 -2.28 1.69
C ARG A 139 15.48 -2.23 1.66
N GLN A 140 16.07 -2.07 2.85
CA GLN A 140 17.51 -2.19 3.06
C GLN A 140 18.01 -3.57 2.63
N SER A 141 17.25 -4.64 2.92
CA SER A 141 17.62 -6.00 2.53
C SER A 141 17.71 -6.16 1.01
N LYS A 142 16.73 -5.68 0.24
CA LYS A 142 16.75 -5.72 -1.24
C LYS A 142 17.97 -4.99 -1.82
N ARG A 143 18.39 -3.89 -1.21
CA ARG A 143 19.53 -3.08 -1.66
C ARG A 143 20.88 -3.61 -1.19
N LEU A 144 21.01 -3.91 0.10
CA LEU A 144 22.29 -4.17 0.77
C LEU A 144 22.69 -5.65 0.72
N PHE A 145 21.76 -6.61 0.65
CA PHE A 145 22.09 -8.04 0.67
C PHE A 145 22.93 -8.50 -0.53
N PRO A 146 22.69 -8.02 -1.76
CA PRO A 146 23.59 -8.31 -2.88
C PRO A 146 25.04 -7.86 -2.61
N LEU A 147 25.22 -6.69 -1.98
CA LEU A 147 26.53 -6.14 -1.64
C LEU A 147 27.19 -6.89 -0.48
N ILE A 148 26.41 -7.26 0.55
CA ILE A 148 26.86 -8.15 1.63
C ILE A 148 27.32 -9.50 1.06
N THR A 149 26.55 -10.05 0.11
CA THR A 149 26.90 -11.30 -0.57
C THR A 149 28.19 -11.16 -1.36
N ALA A 150 28.41 -10.05 -2.06
CA ALA A 150 29.67 -9.76 -2.74
C ALA A 150 30.86 -9.74 -1.76
N GLY A 151 30.68 -9.16 -0.57
CA GLY A 151 31.67 -9.26 0.52
C GLY A 151 32.00 -10.69 0.92
N GLY A 152 30.99 -11.56 1.01
CA GLY A 152 31.19 -12.99 1.23
C GLY A 152 31.95 -13.70 0.11
N VAL A 153 31.68 -13.34 -1.15
CA VAL A 153 32.42 -13.88 -2.32
C VAL A 153 33.89 -13.46 -2.26
N LEU A 154 34.18 -12.20 -1.92
CA LEU A 154 35.56 -11.72 -1.71
C LEU A 154 36.27 -12.47 -0.57
N GLY A 155 35.57 -12.70 0.55
CA GLY A 155 36.09 -13.51 1.65
C GLY A 155 36.40 -14.94 1.22
N GLY A 156 35.58 -15.47 0.30
CA GLY A 156 35.82 -16.75 -0.33
C GLY A 156 37.06 -16.76 -1.23
N ILE A 157 37.21 -15.76 -2.11
CA ILE A 157 38.38 -15.62 -2.99
C ILE A 157 39.67 -15.56 -2.15
N ILE A 158 39.70 -14.69 -1.14
CA ILE A 158 40.88 -14.53 -0.28
C ILE A 158 41.16 -15.81 0.51
N GLY A 159 40.15 -16.44 1.12
CA GLY A 159 40.32 -17.72 1.83
C GLY A 159 40.87 -18.82 0.92
N SER A 160 40.38 -18.90 -0.32
CA SER A 160 40.83 -19.85 -1.34
C SER A 160 42.31 -19.68 -1.70
N PHE A 161 42.74 -18.45 -2.06
CA PHE A 161 44.13 -18.17 -2.44
C PHE A 161 45.10 -18.17 -1.25
N ALA A 162 44.64 -17.84 -0.04
CA ALA A 162 45.47 -17.85 1.16
C ALA A 162 45.77 -19.26 1.68
N THR A 163 44.86 -20.23 1.46
CA THR A 163 44.99 -21.58 2.05
C THR A 163 46.32 -22.27 1.73
N PRO A 164 46.78 -22.36 0.47
CA PRO A 164 48.02 -23.08 0.16
C PRO A 164 49.25 -22.44 0.78
N SER A 165 49.32 -21.09 0.76
CA SER A 165 50.41 -20.33 1.37
C SER A 165 50.44 -20.51 2.88
N LEU A 166 49.27 -20.48 3.52
CA LEU A 166 49.16 -20.70 4.96
C LEU A 166 49.57 -22.13 5.33
N ALA A 167 49.12 -23.14 4.57
CA ALA A 167 49.48 -24.53 4.80
C ALA A 167 50.99 -24.80 4.69
N LYS A 168 51.70 -24.08 3.80
CA LYS A 168 53.16 -24.14 3.73
C LYS A 168 53.83 -23.52 4.95
N LEU A 169 53.26 -22.45 5.51
CA LEU A 169 53.82 -21.73 6.65
C LEU A 169 53.61 -22.48 7.97
N ILE A 170 52.40 -22.99 8.21
CA ILE A 170 52.02 -23.59 9.50
C ILE A 170 51.82 -25.10 9.46
N SER A 171 52.00 -25.78 8.32
CA SER A 171 51.56 -27.15 8.02
C SER A 171 50.05 -27.29 7.75
N MET A 172 49.66 -28.31 6.99
CA MET A 172 48.27 -28.55 6.61
C MET A 172 47.35 -28.80 7.82
N ASP A 173 47.78 -29.60 8.80
CA ASP A 173 46.94 -29.97 9.95
C ASP A 173 46.71 -28.80 10.90
N ASN A 174 47.63 -27.82 10.92
CA ASN A 174 47.47 -26.60 11.70
C ASN A 174 46.57 -25.57 11.02
N LEU A 175 46.09 -25.81 9.80
CA LEU A 175 45.00 -25.00 9.22
C LEU A 175 43.74 -25.05 10.09
N LEU A 176 43.55 -26.12 10.87
CA LEU A 176 42.46 -26.22 11.84
C LEU A 176 42.59 -25.19 12.97
N PHE A 177 43.81 -24.82 13.37
CA PHE A 177 44.02 -23.70 14.29
C PHE A 177 43.83 -22.34 13.62
N ALA A 178 44.17 -22.20 12.33
CA ALA A 178 43.82 -20.99 11.58
C ALA A 178 42.29 -20.82 11.46
N TYR A 179 41.53 -21.92 11.34
CA TYR A 179 40.07 -21.91 11.42
C TYR A 179 39.57 -21.47 12.80
N LEU A 180 40.17 -21.96 13.89
CA LEU A 180 39.87 -21.49 15.25
C LEU A 180 40.11 -19.98 15.38
N ILE A 181 41.25 -19.47 14.93
CA ILE A 181 41.59 -18.03 15.02
C ILE A 181 40.54 -17.19 14.26
N THR A 182 40.25 -17.56 13.00
CA THR A 182 39.29 -16.82 12.17
C THR A 182 37.86 -16.85 12.74
N THR A 183 37.42 -17.98 13.28
CA THR A 183 36.10 -18.08 13.94
C THR A 183 36.05 -17.33 15.27
N MET A 184 37.13 -17.28 16.05
CA MET A 184 37.24 -16.47 17.26
C MET A 184 37.20 -14.97 16.97
N ILE A 185 37.84 -14.52 15.87
CA ILE A 185 37.69 -13.14 15.38
C ILE A 185 36.23 -12.86 15.01
N GLY A 186 35.54 -13.80 14.35
CA GLY A 186 34.11 -13.72 14.07
C GLY A 186 33.26 -13.57 15.33
N ALA A 187 33.50 -14.40 16.35
CA ALA A 187 32.81 -14.30 17.64
C ALA A 187 33.05 -12.94 18.33
N PHE A 188 34.30 -12.48 18.36
CA PHE A 188 34.66 -11.17 18.92
C PHE A 188 33.96 -10.03 18.17
N MET A 189 33.91 -10.10 16.84
CA MET A 189 33.21 -9.11 16.02
C MET A 189 31.72 -9.06 16.29
N VAL A 190 31.05 -10.22 16.40
CA VAL A 190 29.62 -10.26 16.75
C VAL A 190 29.38 -9.66 18.14
N LYS A 191 30.24 -9.96 19.12
CA LYS A 191 30.15 -9.38 20.47
C LYS A 191 30.34 -7.86 20.45
N ARG A 192 31.32 -7.36 19.68
CA ARG A 192 31.55 -5.92 19.47
C ARG A 192 30.39 -5.24 18.75
N MET A 193 29.83 -5.87 17.74
CA MET A 193 28.65 -5.40 17.02
C MET A 193 27.43 -5.32 17.96
N GLY A 194 27.26 -6.32 18.83
CA GLY A 194 26.24 -6.33 19.88
C GLY A 194 26.36 -5.18 20.89
N MET A 195 27.58 -4.74 21.21
CA MET A 195 27.82 -3.57 22.07
C MET A 195 27.63 -2.24 21.34
N LYS A 196 27.95 -2.18 20.04
CA LYS A 196 27.85 -0.95 19.23
C LYS A 196 26.41 -0.67 18.76
N PHE A 197 25.61 -1.72 18.55
CA PHE A 197 24.22 -1.63 18.10
C PHE A 197 23.27 -2.37 19.06
N PRO A 198 23.22 -2.01 20.36
CA PRO A 198 22.48 -2.76 21.38
C PRO A 198 20.96 -2.71 21.15
N SER A 199 20.41 -1.57 20.72
CA SER A 199 18.97 -1.40 20.43
C SER A 199 18.48 -2.24 19.24
N LEU A 200 19.33 -2.51 18.26
CA LEU A 200 18.99 -3.26 17.04
C LEU A 200 19.16 -4.78 17.22
N LEU A 201 20.11 -5.21 18.07
CA LEU A 201 20.44 -6.62 18.29
C LEU A 201 19.78 -7.22 19.54
N VAL A 202 19.23 -6.37 20.41
CA VAL A 202 18.47 -6.73 21.61
C VAL A 202 17.03 -6.21 21.46
N SER A 203 16.32 -6.68 20.43
CA SER A 203 14.89 -6.42 20.31
C SER A 203 14.09 -7.39 21.20
N ASP A 204 13.01 -6.84 21.74
CA ASP A 204 12.33 -7.17 22.98
C ASP A 204 11.84 -8.61 23.20
N LYS A 205 11.95 -9.03 24.46
CA LYS A 205 11.40 -10.28 25.01
C LYS A 205 9.87 -10.28 25.20
N LYS A 206 9.15 -9.25 24.72
CA LYS A 206 7.70 -9.10 24.93
C LYS A 206 6.91 -9.35 23.65
N ASP A 207 6.87 -10.60 23.20
CA ASP A 207 5.69 -11.11 22.49
C ASP A 207 5.60 -12.63 22.58
N LYS A 208 5.38 -13.10 23.81
CA LYS A 208 5.12 -14.52 24.08
C LYS A 208 3.73 -14.99 23.62
N LYS A 209 2.85 -14.09 23.15
CA LYS A 209 1.50 -14.47 22.69
C LYS A 209 1.40 -14.75 21.17
N ALA A 210 2.30 -14.22 20.34
CA ALA A 210 2.28 -14.46 18.89
C ALA A 210 3.03 -15.74 18.43
N LYS A 211 3.88 -16.33 19.28
CA LYS A 211 4.74 -17.49 18.93
C LYS A 211 4.12 -18.87 19.23
N LYS A 212 2.79 -19.01 19.19
CA LYS A 212 2.13 -20.32 19.38
C LYS A 212 2.01 -21.16 18.08
N VAL A 213 2.52 -20.69 16.94
CA VAL A 213 2.26 -21.31 15.63
C VAL A 213 3.37 -22.23 15.07
N THR A 214 4.60 -22.23 15.59
CA THR A 214 5.64 -23.14 15.09
C THR A 214 5.78 -24.40 15.96
N LYS A 215 4.75 -25.26 15.94
CA LYS A 215 4.98 -26.69 16.17
C LYS A 215 5.95 -27.17 15.08
N LEU A 216 7.00 -27.91 15.46
CA LEU A 216 7.88 -28.60 14.53
C LEU A 216 7.02 -29.33 13.49
N SER A 217 7.04 -28.90 12.24
CA SER A 217 6.38 -29.66 11.17
C SER A 217 7.23 -30.90 10.90
N SER A 218 6.69 -32.06 11.26
CA SER A 218 7.26 -33.34 10.83
C SER A 218 7.27 -33.40 9.29
N LEU A 219 8.15 -34.22 8.69
CA LEU A 219 8.12 -34.51 7.24
C LEU A 219 6.68 -34.85 6.79
N VAL A 220 5.95 -35.59 7.63
CA VAL A 220 4.56 -35.98 7.41
C VAL A 220 3.63 -34.76 7.32
N ASP A 221 3.83 -33.73 8.15
CA ASP A 221 3.01 -32.51 8.14
C ASP A 221 3.30 -31.64 6.90
N GLU A 222 4.56 -31.57 6.47
CA GLU A 222 4.92 -30.88 5.23
C GLU A 222 4.28 -31.57 4.01
N PHE A 223 4.38 -32.90 3.93
CA PHE A 223 3.76 -33.69 2.86
C PHE A 223 2.23 -33.57 2.88
N LYS A 224 1.59 -33.56 4.05
CA LYS A 224 0.13 -33.42 4.18
C LYS A 224 -0.35 -32.04 3.70
N LYS A 225 0.42 -30.97 3.94
CA LYS A 225 0.10 -29.60 3.49
C LYS A 225 0.34 -29.40 1.99
N ILE A 226 1.34 -30.07 1.42
CA ILE A 226 1.75 -29.89 0.02
C ILE A 226 1.07 -30.89 -0.92
N GLY A 227 0.58 -32.02 -0.40
CA GLY A 227 -0.19 -33.02 -1.15
C GLY A 227 -1.34 -32.43 -1.98
N PRO A 228 -2.26 -31.65 -1.39
CA PRO A 228 -3.34 -30.98 -2.13
C PRO A 228 -2.81 -30.01 -3.19
N LEU A 229 -1.82 -29.18 -2.84
CA LEU A 229 -1.20 -28.21 -3.74
C LEU A 229 -0.52 -28.87 -4.95
N MET A 230 0.09 -30.04 -4.75
CA MET A 230 0.64 -30.83 -5.83
C MET A 230 -0.43 -31.37 -6.77
N LYS A 231 -1.65 -31.65 -6.31
CA LYS A 231 -2.72 -32.12 -7.20
C LYS A 231 -3.23 -30.99 -8.08
N GLU A 232 -3.39 -29.80 -7.50
CA GLU A 232 -4.04 -28.64 -8.13
C GLU A 232 -3.10 -27.77 -8.95
N SER A 233 -1.84 -27.59 -8.54
CA SER A 233 -0.92 -26.65 -9.19
C SER A 233 0.16 -27.33 -10.05
N THR A 234 0.11 -27.08 -11.35
CA THR A 234 1.15 -27.50 -12.31
C THR A 234 2.52 -26.88 -11.99
N LEU A 235 2.53 -25.63 -11.51
CA LEU A 235 3.77 -24.92 -11.17
C LEU A 235 4.47 -25.56 -9.97
N VAL A 236 3.73 -26.03 -8.96
CA VAL A 236 4.30 -26.76 -7.81
C VAL A 236 4.96 -28.06 -8.25
N LYS A 237 4.32 -28.85 -9.13
CA LYS A 237 4.90 -30.09 -9.69
C LYS A 237 6.22 -29.83 -10.39
N ILE A 238 6.26 -28.78 -11.24
CA ILE A 238 7.47 -28.38 -11.96
C ILE A 238 8.58 -27.98 -10.97
N LEU A 239 8.26 -27.19 -9.95
CA LEU A 239 9.25 -26.75 -8.96
C LEU A 239 9.84 -27.91 -8.14
N ILE A 240 9.03 -28.91 -7.81
CA ILE A 240 9.50 -30.13 -7.16
C ILE A 240 10.49 -30.86 -8.06
N LEU A 241 10.14 -31.11 -9.33
CA LEU A 241 11.03 -31.78 -10.28
C LEU A 241 12.32 -30.98 -10.55
N LEU A 242 12.20 -29.65 -10.74
CA LEU A 242 13.36 -28.77 -10.91
C LEU A 242 14.26 -28.76 -9.66
N THR A 243 13.73 -29.04 -8.49
CA THR A 243 14.52 -29.16 -7.25
C THR A 243 15.10 -30.56 -7.09
N LEU A 244 14.33 -31.61 -7.32
CA LEU A 244 14.71 -33.00 -7.10
C LEU A 244 15.83 -33.45 -8.04
N LEU A 245 15.64 -33.31 -9.36
CA LEU A 245 16.53 -33.86 -10.39
C LEU A 245 18.00 -33.39 -10.27
N PRO A 246 18.30 -32.07 -10.11
CA PRO A 246 19.67 -31.64 -9.86
C PRO A 246 20.28 -32.26 -8.60
N ASN A 247 19.50 -32.45 -7.54
CA ASN A 247 20.04 -32.96 -6.28
C ASN A 247 20.30 -34.48 -6.32
N ILE A 248 19.71 -35.22 -7.27
CA ILE A 248 20.12 -36.60 -7.59
C ILE A 248 21.47 -36.62 -8.28
N VAL A 249 21.70 -35.66 -9.16
CA VAL A 249 22.83 -35.63 -10.10
C VAL A 249 24.08 -34.96 -9.49
N ILE A 250 23.90 -34.01 -8.57
CA ILE A 250 25.00 -33.29 -7.88
C ILE A 250 25.93 -34.24 -7.10
N PRO A 251 25.46 -35.21 -6.29
CA PRO A 251 26.36 -36.16 -5.63
C PRO A 251 27.24 -36.93 -6.62
N ILE A 252 26.68 -37.35 -7.77
CA ILE A 252 27.38 -38.13 -8.80
C ILE A 252 28.52 -37.30 -9.40
N ILE A 253 28.23 -36.07 -9.86
CA ILE A 253 29.25 -35.19 -10.44
C ILE A 253 30.33 -34.80 -9.41
N ASN A 254 29.94 -34.65 -8.14
CA ASN A 254 30.87 -34.35 -7.05
C ASN A 254 31.82 -35.53 -6.79
N TYR A 255 31.31 -36.76 -6.81
CA TYR A 255 32.10 -37.97 -6.66
C TYR A 255 33.06 -38.17 -7.84
N GLN A 256 32.58 -38.04 -9.08
CA GLN A 256 33.43 -38.12 -10.27
C GLN A 256 34.54 -37.07 -10.27
N PHE A 257 34.23 -35.84 -9.87
CA PHE A 257 35.22 -34.79 -9.69
C PHE A 257 36.24 -35.14 -8.60
N ALA A 258 35.78 -35.56 -7.42
CA ALA A 258 36.65 -35.92 -6.30
C ALA A 258 37.58 -37.09 -6.64
N PHE A 259 37.06 -38.09 -7.36
CA PHE A 259 37.83 -39.25 -7.82
C PHE A 259 38.91 -38.84 -8.83
N ALA A 260 38.55 -38.06 -9.86
CA ALA A 260 39.52 -37.57 -10.85
C ALA A 260 40.63 -36.71 -10.23
N VAL A 261 40.29 -35.86 -9.24
CA VAL A 261 41.28 -35.06 -8.52
C VAL A 261 42.18 -35.94 -7.65
N ASN A 262 41.62 -36.94 -6.95
CA ASN A 262 42.39 -37.84 -6.11
C ASN A 262 43.42 -38.65 -6.92
N GLU A 263 43.02 -39.18 -8.07
CA GLU A 263 43.89 -39.92 -8.99
C GLU A 263 45.02 -39.03 -9.55
N THR A 264 44.73 -37.77 -9.85
CA THR A 264 45.69 -36.86 -10.50
C THR A 264 46.80 -36.40 -9.56
N TYR A 265 46.47 -36.08 -8.30
CA TYR A 265 47.42 -35.49 -7.36
C TYR A 265 47.92 -36.54 -6.38
N ALA A 266 49.19 -36.93 -6.45
CA ALA A 266 49.77 -37.91 -5.52
C ALA A 266 49.86 -37.41 -4.06
N THR A 267 50.14 -36.12 -3.86
CA THR A 267 50.39 -35.54 -2.52
C THR A 267 49.23 -34.71 -1.99
N GLN A 268 49.08 -34.69 -0.66
CA GLN A 268 48.10 -33.82 0.02
C GLN A 268 48.36 -32.33 -0.27
N GLY A 269 49.63 -31.90 -0.26
CA GLY A 269 49.99 -30.50 -0.53
C GLY A 269 49.65 -30.05 -1.96
N GLY A 270 49.84 -30.92 -2.96
CA GLY A 270 49.45 -30.65 -4.34
C GLY A 270 47.93 -30.52 -4.50
N MET A 271 47.18 -31.45 -3.91
CA MET A 271 45.72 -31.45 -3.93
C MET A 271 45.12 -30.23 -3.20
N LEU A 272 45.68 -29.86 -2.05
CA LEU A 272 45.27 -28.67 -1.30
C LEU A 272 45.51 -27.39 -2.12
N SER A 273 46.66 -27.30 -2.79
CA SER A 273 47.00 -26.17 -3.66
C SER A 273 46.03 -26.07 -4.83
N PHE A 274 45.68 -27.22 -5.44
CA PHE A 274 44.66 -27.28 -6.47
C PHE A 274 43.31 -26.76 -5.98
N PHE A 275 42.76 -27.27 -4.87
CA PHE A 275 41.47 -26.79 -4.37
C PHE A 275 41.47 -25.30 -4.00
N GLY A 276 42.58 -24.79 -3.44
CA GLY A 276 42.78 -23.38 -3.16
C GLY A 276 42.63 -22.53 -4.42
N TYR A 277 43.49 -22.73 -5.42
CA TYR A 277 43.47 -21.94 -6.66
C TYR A 277 42.19 -22.16 -7.49
N PHE A 278 41.75 -23.41 -7.60
CA PHE A 278 40.55 -23.78 -8.37
C PHE A 278 39.30 -23.07 -7.86
N ARG A 279 39.07 -23.05 -6.54
CA ARG A 279 37.92 -22.35 -5.94
C ARG A 279 38.06 -20.84 -6.04
N GLY A 280 39.27 -20.31 -5.92
CA GLY A 280 39.55 -18.88 -6.08
C GLY A 280 39.14 -18.39 -7.47
N CYS A 281 39.64 -19.05 -8.53
CA CYS A 281 39.28 -18.74 -9.92
C CYS A 281 37.78 -18.91 -10.18
N MET A 282 37.16 -19.98 -9.67
CA MET A 282 35.72 -20.21 -9.82
C MET A 282 34.87 -19.10 -9.22
N ASN A 283 35.22 -18.62 -8.01
CA ASN A 283 34.51 -17.50 -7.37
C ASN A 283 34.65 -16.19 -8.16
N ILE A 284 35.80 -15.94 -8.79
CA ILE A 284 36.00 -14.77 -9.67
C ILE A 284 35.07 -14.85 -10.89
N ILE A 285 35.02 -16.01 -11.56
CA ILE A 285 34.14 -16.24 -12.72
C ILE A 285 32.67 -16.05 -12.33
N SER A 286 32.26 -16.63 -11.19
CA SER A 286 30.90 -16.46 -10.65
C SER A 286 30.57 -14.99 -10.38
N LEU A 287 31.49 -14.22 -9.80
CA LEU A 287 31.29 -12.80 -9.52
C LEU A 287 31.05 -12.00 -10.81
N VAL A 288 31.86 -12.22 -11.85
CA VAL A 288 31.73 -11.51 -13.14
C VAL A 288 30.38 -11.82 -13.78
N ILE A 289 29.99 -13.09 -13.90
CA ILE A 289 28.72 -13.46 -14.56
C ILE A 289 27.51 -12.95 -13.76
N LEU A 290 27.59 -12.95 -12.43
CA LEU A 290 26.52 -12.46 -11.56
C LEU A 290 26.20 -10.97 -11.81
N LEU A 291 27.20 -10.15 -12.17
CA LEU A 291 27.00 -8.73 -12.47
C LEU A 291 26.20 -8.46 -13.75
N PHE A 292 26.08 -9.44 -14.65
CA PHE A 292 25.42 -9.26 -15.95
C PHE A 292 24.11 -10.05 -16.11
N ILE A 293 23.74 -10.88 -15.12
CA ILE A 293 22.60 -11.82 -15.28
C ILE A 293 21.26 -11.14 -15.52
N GLY A 294 21.02 -9.97 -14.90
CA GLY A 294 19.77 -9.22 -15.07
C GLY A 294 19.47 -8.90 -16.54
N ARG A 295 20.51 -8.60 -17.33
CA ARG A 295 20.37 -8.34 -18.77
C ARG A 295 20.04 -9.61 -19.57
N VAL A 296 20.50 -10.77 -19.10
CA VAL A 296 20.25 -12.06 -19.76
C VAL A 296 18.79 -12.48 -19.62
N TYR A 297 18.19 -12.27 -18.43
CA TYR A 297 16.77 -12.57 -18.20
C TYR A 297 15.84 -11.79 -19.14
N GLY A 298 16.07 -10.48 -19.29
CA GLY A 298 15.23 -9.62 -20.14
C GLY A 298 15.34 -9.93 -21.64
N ARG A 299 16.47 -10.49 -22.12
CA ARG A 299 16.66 -10.78 -23.54
C ARG A 299 16.08 -12.14 -23.97
N TRP A 300 16.19 -13.16 -23.14
CA TRP A 300 15.88 -14.55 -23.51
C TRP A 300 14.66 -15.13 -22.79
N GLY A 301 14.13 -14.44 -21.77
CA GLY A 301 12.99 -14.89 -20.99
C GLY A 301 13.35 -15.96 -19.95
N LEU A 302 12.56 -16.02 -18.88
CA LEU A 302 12.82 -16.85 -17.71
C LEU A 302 12.89 -18.37 -18.01
N PRO A 303 11.96 -18.98 -18.77
CA PRO A 303 12.01 -20.42 -19.02
C PRO A 303 13.24 -20.85 -19.83
N VAL A 304 13.69 -20.03 -20.79
CA VAL A 304 14.86 -20.34 -21.64
C VAL A 304 16.14 -20.30 -20.83
N VAL A 305 16.28 -19.31 -19.93
CA VAL A 305 17.46 -19.22 -19.05
C VAL A 305 17.58 -20.45 -18.13
N LEU A 306 16.46 -21.01 -17.68
CA LEU A 306 16.45 -22.25 -16.88
C LEU A 306 16.91 -23.49 -17.65
N MET A 307 16.84 -23.51 -18.98
CA MET A 307 17.24 -24.66 -19.81
C MET A 307 18.76 -24.82 -19.94
N PHE A 308 19.52 -23.73 -19.84
CA PHE A 308 21.00 -23.77 -19.92
C PHE A 308 21.62 -24.68 -18.87
N HIS A 309 21.03 -24.73 -17.68
CA HIS A 309 21.57 -25.48 -16.57
C HIS A 309 21.54 -27.00 -16.79
N PRO A 310 20.38 -27.66 -17.03
CA PRO A 310 20.37 -29.10 -17.34
C PRO A 310 21.11 -29.44 -18.64
N MET A 311 21.07 -28.58 -19.66
CA MET A 311 21.85 -28.80 -20.89
C MET A 311 23.36 -28.84 -20.61
N ASN A 312 23.86 -27.95 -19.75
CA ASN A 312 25.26 -27.98 -19.36
C ASN A 312 25.62 -29.21 -18.52
N TYR A 313 24.72 -29.70 -17.66
CA TYR A 313 24.95 -30.97 -16.97
C TYR A 313 25.05 -32.15 -17.95
N MET A 314 24.25 -32.17 -19.01
CA MET A 314 24.35 -33.18 -20.07
C MET A 314 25.74 -33.15 -20.72
N LEU A 315 26.22 -31.96 -21.08
CA LEU A 315 27.56 -31.77 -21.64
C LEU A 315 28.66 -32.18 -20.66
N ALA A 316 28.51 -31.86 -19.37
CA ALA A 316 29.47 -32.22 -18.34
C ALA A 316 29.61 -33.74 -18.15
N PHE A 317 28.49 -34.48 -18.12
CA PHE A 317 28.54 -35.94 -18.05
C PHE A 317 29.03 -36.58 -19.34
N LEU A 318 28.69 -36.00 -20.50
CA LEU A 318 29.24 -36.43 -21.77
C LEU A 318 30.76 -36.25 -21.80
N ALA A 319 31.28 -35.14 -21.28
CA ALA A 319 32.72 -34.92 -21.15
C ALA A 319 33.40 -35.98 -20.27
N PHE A 320 32.84 -36.28 -19.09
CA PHE A 320 33.31 -37.37 -18.24
C PHE A 320 33.24 -38.73 -18.94
N LEU A 321 32.15 -38.98 -19.69
CA LEU A 321 31.95 -40.22 -20.41
C LEU A 321 32.90 -40.37 -21.60
N LEU A 322 33.35 -39.29 -22.24
CA LEU A 322 34.32 -39.35 -23.34
C LEU A 322 35.76 -39.43 -22.83
N LYS A 323 36.11 -38.57 -21.87
CA LYS A 323 37.45 -38.48 -21.28
C LYS A 323 37.35 -38.26 -19.77
N PHE A 324 37.69 -39.29 -19.00
CA PHE A 324 37.66 -39.23 -17.54
C PHE A 324 39.02 -38.77 -17.01
N ASP A 325 39.25 -37.45 -17.02
CA ASP A 325 40.49 -36.83 -16.53
C ASP A 325 40.20 -35.56 -15.70
N ILE A 326 41.27 -34.93 -15.19
CA ILE A 326 41.18 -33.70 -14.40
C ILE A 326 40.59 -32.52 -15.20
N VAL A 327 40.81 -32.46 -16.52
CA VAL A 327 40.34 -31.35 -17.36
C VAL A 327 38.83 -31.41 -17.53
N SER A 328 38.30 -32.58 -17.88
CA SER A 328 36.85 -32.84 -17.89
C SER A 328 36.24 -32.60 -16.52
N ALA A 329 36.91 -33.02 -15.44
CA ALA A 329 36.47 -32.79 -14.08
C ALA A 329 36.40 -31.29 -13.72
N MET A 330 37.42 -30.52 -14.08
CA MET A 330 37.45 -29.08 -13.88
C MET A 330 36.36 -28.37 -14.69
N TYR A 331 36.21 -28.70 -15.98
CA TYR A 331 35.14 -28.15 -16.82
C TYR A 331 33.77 -28.43 -16.22
N ALA A 332 33.49 -29.70 -15.89
CA ALA A 332 32.22 -30.13 -15.33
C ALA A 332 31.90 -29.38 -14.02
N ARG A 333 32.89 -29.26 -13.13
CA ARG A 333 32.71 -28.61 -11.83
C ARG A 333 32.54 -27.09 -11.93
N VAL A 334 33.34 -26.42 -12.77
CA VAL A 334 33.26 -24.96 -13.00
C VAL A 334 31.94 -24.61 -13.67
N SER A 335 31.64 -25.21 -14.82
CA SER A 335 30.46 -24.86 -15.61
C SER A 335 29.16 -25.08 -14.84
N THR A 336 29.02 -26.23 -14.17
CA THR A 336 27.81 -26.55 -13.41
C THR A 336 27.64 -25.67 -12.17
N THR A 337 28.72 -25.36 -11.45
CA THR A 337 28.64 -24.52 -10.23
C THR A 337 28.37 -23.06 -10.58
N VAL A 338 29.03 -22.54 -11.60
CA VAL A 338 28.84 -21.17 -12.08
C VAL A 338 27.40 -20.99 -12.55
N LEU A 339 26.91 -21.80 -13.49
CA LEU A 339 25.53 -21.68 -14.00
C LEU A 339 24.47 -21.88 -12.91
N ARG A 340 24.72 -22.77 -11.93
CA ARG A 340 23.81 -22.98 -10.80
C ARG A 340 23.66 -21.71 -9.97
N THR A 341 24.80 -21.10 -9.62
CA THR A 341 24.86 -19.95 -8.72
C THR A 341 24.43 -18.65 -9.38
N THR A 342 24.79 -18.45 -10.66
CA THR A 342 24.54 -17.19 -11.36
C THR A 342 23.22 -17.16 -12.12
N MET A 343 22.74 -18.28 -12.68
CA MET A 343 21.55 -18.31 -13.54
C MET A 343 20.36 -19.03 -12.92
N ASN A 344 20.53 -20.28 -12.49
CA ASN A 344 19.42 -21.14 -12.10
C ASN A 344 18.85 -20.81 -10.72
N ASN A 345 19.70 -20.48 -9.73
CA ASN A 345 19.23 -20.10 -8.39
C ASN A 345 18.35 -18.83 -8.41
N PRO A 346 18.75 -17.72 -9.06
CA PRO A 346 17.87 -16.55 -9.14
C PRO A 346 16.62 -16.82 -9.99
N ALA A 347 16.71 -17.56 -11.10
CA ALA A 347 15.54 -17.90 -11.92
C ALA A 347 14.47 -18.70 -11.17
N ARG A 348 14.86 -19.64 -10.30
CA ARG A 348 13.92 -20.35 -9.40
C ARG A 348 13.28 -19.43 -8.37
N ALA A 349 14.00 -18.41 -7.92
CA ALA A 349 13.46 -17.43 -7.00
C ALA A 349 12.34 -16.61 -7.66
N VAL A 350 12.49 -16.27 -8.96
CA VAL A 350 11.45 -15.62 -9.77
C VAL A 350 10.21 -16.52 -9.89
N LEU A 351 10.36 -17.81 -10.24
CA LEU A 351 9.23 -18.75 -10.30
C LEU A 351 8.50 -18.90 -8.95
N MET A 352 9.23 -18.87 -7.83
CA MET A 352 8.59 -18.85 -6.50
C MET A 352 7.91 -17.51 -6.20
N GLY A 353 8.35 -16.41 -6.83
CA GLY A 353 7.75 -15.09 -6.71
C GLY A 353 6.32 -15.02 -7.26
N LEU A 354 5.97 -15.89 -8.21
CA LEU A 354 4.62 -16.02 -8.77
C LEU A 354 3.56 -16.52 -7.76
N PHE A 355 3.99 -17.04 -6.61
CA PHE A 355 3.08 -17.46 -5.54
C PHE A 355 2.84 -16.35 -4.52
N PRO A 356 1.65 -16.28 -3.90
CA PRO A 356 1.41 -15.43 -2.74
C PRO A 356 2.36 -15.74 -1.59
N VAL A 357 2.61 -14.74 -0.74
CA VAL A 357 3.56 -14.86 0.39
C VAL A 357 3.21 -16.03 1.32
N SER A 358 1.93 -16.29 1.54
CA SER A 358 1.42 -17.42 2.36
C SER A 358 1.83 -18.79 1.82
N TYR A 359 1.75 -19.01 0.50
CA TYR A 359 2.13 -20.26 -0.15
C TYR A 359 3.65 -20.45 -0.20
N ARG A 360 4.40 -19.36 -0.41
CA ARG A 360 5.87 -19.39 -0.42
C ARG A 360 6.46 -19.92 0.88
N ALA A 361 5.84 -19.59 2.01
CA ALA A 361 6.28 -20.02 3.34
C ALA A 361 6.16 -21.54 3.56
N VAL A 362 5.25 -22.21 2.85
CA VAL A 362 5.06 -23.67 2.94
C VAL A 362 5.93 -24.42 1.93
N ILE A 363 5.96 -23.92 0.68
CA ILE A 363 6.66 -24.60 -0.42
C ILE A 363 8.19 -24.51 -0.27
N ARG A 364 8.72 -23.37 0.16
CA ARG A 364 10.18 -23.14 0.20
C ARG A 364 10.93 -24.07 1.19
N PRO A 365 10.48 -24.25 2.46
CA PRO A 365 11.12 -25.20 3.38
C PRO A 365 11.06 -26.64 2.86
N PHE A 366 9.93 -27.08 2.30
CA PHE A 366 9.79 -28.41 1.75
C PHE A 366 10.73 -28.67 0.56
N LEU A 367 10.81 -27.73 -0.39
CA LEU A 367 11.74 -27.84 -1.51
C LEU A 367 13.21 -27.85 -1.05
N ARG A 368 13.61 -26.92 -0.18
CA ARG A 368 15.02 -26.81 0.28
C ARG A 368 15.44 -27.89 1.28
N GLY A 369 14.52 -28.41 2.07
CA GLY A 369 14.78 -29.42 3.08
C GLY A 369 14.51 -30.82 2.55
N THR A 370 13.24 -31.17 2.45
CA THR A 370 12.76 -32.52 2.17
C THR A 370 13.16 -32.99 0.77
N VAL A 371 12.85 -32.22 -0.27
CA VAL A 371 13.11 -32.62 -1.67
C VAL A 371 14.61 -32.71 -1.98
N VAL A 372 15.41 -31.75 -1.49
CA VAL A 372 16.88 -31.77 -1.64
C VAL A 372 17.48 -33.03 -1.03
N ARG A 373 17.08 -33.42 0.19
CA ARG A 373 17.63 -34.61 0.88
C ARG A 373 17.26 -35.91 0.18
N ILE A 374 16.02 -36.05 -0.27
CA ILE A 374 15.59 -37.21 -1.06
C ILE A 374 16.46 -37.32 -2.32
N GLY A 375 16.71 -36.19 -3.01
CA GLY A 375 17.61 -36.16 -4.15
C GLY A 375 19.03 -36.64 -3.79
N ILE A 376 19.63 -36.11 -2.73
CA ILE A 376 20.99 -36.48 -2.33
C ILE A 376 21.08 -37.97 -1.93
N LEU A 377 20.07 -38.51 -1.26
CA LEU A 377 19.99 -39.92 -0.89
C LEU A 377 19.92 -40.83 -2.12
N ILE A 378 19.06 -40.51 -3.09
CA ILE A 378 18.96 -41.27 -4.35
C ILE A 378 20.29 -41.19 -5.11
N GLY A 379 20.84 -39.99 -5.27
CA GLY A 379 22.11 -39.78 -5.96
C GLY A 379 23.28 -40.53 -5.32
N SER A 380 23.40 -40.46 -4.00
CA SER A 380 24.46 -41.17 -3.25
C SER A 380 24.23 -42.68 -3.26
N GLY A 381 22.98 -43.15 -3.17
CA GLY A 381 22.63 -44.56 -3.28
C GLY A 381 23.00 -45.16 -4.64
N ILE A 382 22.79 -44.41 -5.75
CA ILE A 382 23.24 -44.83 -7.08
C ILE A 382 24.76 -45.04 -7.12
N ILE A 383 25.53 -44.16 -6.49
CA ILE A 383 27.00 -44.29 -6.43
C ILE A 383 27.38 -45.54 -5.64
N MET A 384 26.77 -45.76 -4.46
CA MET A 384 27.04 -46.93 -3.62
C MET A 384 26.71 -48.25 -4.33
N ILE A 385 25.59 -48.31 -5.06
CA ILE A 385 25.21 -49.51 -5.81
C ILE A 385 26.17 -49.76 -6.98
N SER A 386 26.70 -48.70 -7.59
CA SER A 386 27.67 -48.83 -8.69
C SER A 386 29.08 -49.22 -8.23
N GLU A 387 29.36 -49.12 -6.94
CA GLU A 387 30.67 -49.36 -6.35
C GLU A 387 31.06 -50.83 -6.52
N GLY A 388 32.21 -51.08 -7.17
CA GLY A 388 32.68 -52.43 -7.51
C GLY A 388 32.07 -53.05 -8.78
N LEU A 389 31.03 -52.45 -9.39
CA LEU A 389 30.43 -52.96 -10.64
C LEU A 389 31.12 -52.39 -11.89
N PHE A 390 31.36 -51.08 -11.95
CA PHE A 390 31.95 -50.40 -13.12
C PHE A 390 32.79 -49.18 -12.72
N THR A 391 33.70 -48.73 -13.60
CA THR A 391 34.52 -47.53 -13.40
C THR A 391 33.65 -46.28 -13.18
N PRO A 392 34.05 -45.31 -12.31
CA PRO A 392 33.29 -44.09 -12.03
C PRO A 392 32.88 -43.26 -13.26
N ARG A 393 33.56 -43.45 -14.40
CA ARG A 393 33.19 -42.90 -15.71
C ARG A 393 31.76 -43.26 -16.14
N TYR A 394 31.30 -44.48 -15.90
CA TYR A 394 30.01 -44.98 -16.38
C TYR A 394 28.81 -44.49 -15.55
N LEU A 395 29.05 -43.97 -14.34
CA LEU A 395 28.04 -43.24 -13.57
C LEU A 395 27.43 -42.06 -14.34
N SER A 396 28.18 -41.50 -15.30
CA SER A 396 27.68 -40.48 -16.22
C SER A 396 26.44 -40.93 -16.99
N ILE A 397 26.35 -42.20 -17.39
CA ILE A 397 25.20 -42.72 -18.14
C ILE A 397 23.94 -42.69 -17.26
N ALA A 398 24.05 -43.17 -16.03
CA ALA A 398 22.94 -43.13 -15.06
C ALA A 398 22.51 -41.68 -14.79
N ALA A 399 23.46 -40.76 -14.60
CA ALA A 399 23.17 -39.35 -14.41
C ALA A 399 22.49 -38.69 -15.62
N MET A 400 22.92 -39.03 -16.85
CA MET A 400 22.34 -38.49 -18.09
C MET A 400 20.86 -38.82 -18.24
N VAL A 401 20.38 -39.96 -17.74
CA VAL A 401 18.94 -40.30 -17.71
C VAL A 401 18.15 -39.29 -16.89
N PHE A 402 18.61 -38.98 -15.67
CA PHE A 402 17.98 -37.97 -14.82
C PHE A 402 18.08 -36.56 -15.42
N VAL A 403 19.21 -36.23 -16.06
CA VAL A 403 19.37 -34.96 -16.77
C VAL A 403 18.41 -34.88 -17.97
N GLY A 404 18.15 -35.97 -18.69
CA GLY A 404 17.14 -36.02 -19.75
C GLY A 404 15.73 -35.67 -19.24
N GLY A 405 15.31 -36.29 -18.13
CA GLY A 405 14.06 -35.93 -17.46
C GLY A 405 14.02 -34.47 -16.99
N TRP A 406 15.17 -33.92 -16.62
CA TRP A 406 15.29 -32.53 -16.18
C TRP A 406 15.17 -31.55 -17.35
N ILE A 407 15.80 -31.85 -18.50
CA ILE A 407 15.62 -31.10 -19.74
C ILE A 407 14.13 -31.13 -20.13
N ALA A 408 13.50 -32.30 -20.13
CA ALA A 408 12.07 -32.44 -20.43
C ALA A 408 11.19 -31.57 -19.51
N THR A 409 11.49 -31.54 -18.20
CA THR A 409 10.79 -30.68 -17.23
C THR A 409 10.91 -29.20 -17.60
N THR A 410 12.09 -28.74 -18.02
CA THR A 410 12.28 -27.33 -18.44
C THR A 410 11.55 -26.98 -19.74
N PHE A 411 11.47 -27.91 -20.70
CA PHE A 411 10.66 -27.74 -21.90
C PHE A 411 9.16 -27.70 -21.58
N PHE A 412 8.70 -28.56 -20.67
CA PHE A 412 7.31 -28.57 -20.23
C PHE A 412 6.94 -27.24 -19.54
N LEU A 413 7.83 -26.70 -18.70
CA LEU A 413 7.65 -25.36 -18.12
C LEU A 413 7.49 -24.31 -19.22
N LYS A 414 8.38 -24.28 -20.22
CA LYS A 414 8.28 -23.31 -21.33
C LYS A 414 6.93 -23.39 -22.06
N LYS A 415 6.43 -24.61 -22.33
CA LYS A 415 5.15 -24.83 -23.03
C LYS A 415 3.93 -24.46 -22.17
N SER A 416 4.00 -24.69 -20.87
CA SER A 416 2.89 -24.46 -19.94
C SER A 416 2.91 -23.07 -19.28
N TYR A 417 3.99 -22.29 -19.44
CA TYR A 417 4.18 -20.99 -18.77
C TYR A 417 3.03 -20.00 -19.01
N PRO A 418 2.51 -19.79 -20.23
CA PRO A 418 1.40 -18.87 -20.46
C PRO A 418 0.10 -19.33 -19.75
N ARG A 419 -0.21 -20.64 -19.81
CA ARG A 419 -1.37 -21.22 -19.11
C ARG A 419 -1.25 -21.12 -17.59
N ILE A 420 -0.05 -21.29 -17.04
CA ILE A 420 0.21 -21.13 -15.60
C ILE A 420 -0.04 -19.67 -15.18
N LEU A 421 0.42 -18.69 -15.96
CA LEU A 421 0.14 -17.28 -15.67
C LEU A 421 -1.36 -16.98 -15.74
N LEU A 422 -2.06 -17.49 -16.76
CA LEU A 422 -3.49 -17.27 -16.94
C LEU A 422 -4.33 -17.90 -15.81
N ASP A 423 -4.03 -19.13 -15.39
CA ASP A 423 -4.69 -19.79 -14.24
C ASP A 423 -4.44 -19.05 -12.91
N LEU A 424 -3.27 -18.42 -12.75
CA LEU A 424 -2.97 -17.61 -11.57
C LEU A 424 -3.69 -16.24 -11.61
N ILE A 425 -3.87 -15.66 -12.79
CA ILE A 425 -4.64 -14.42 -13.00
C ILE A 425 -6.14 -14.68 -12.79
N SER A 426 -6.70 -15.73 -13.40
CA SER A 426 -8.13 -16.05 -13.33
C SER A 426 -8.59 -16.40 -11.92
N ARG A 427 -7.72 -17.00 -11.10
CA ARG A 427 -7.99 -17.28 -9.69
C ARG A 427 -7.73 -16.09 -8.75
N ASN A 428 -7.35 -14.93 -9.29
CA ASN A 428 -6.98 -13.73 -8.54
C ASN A 428 -5.83 -13.98 -7.52
N ILE A 429 -4.98 -14.97 -7.82
CA ILE A 429 -3.83 -15.38 -6.99
C ILE A 429 -2.57 -14.57 -7.37
N LEU A 430 -2.56 -14.00 -8.59
CA LEU A 430 -1.45 -13.25 -9.14
C LEU A 430 -1.57 -11.75 -8.85
N ASP A 431 -0.54 -11.19 -8.21
CA ASP A 431 -0.38 -9.74 -8.06
C ASP A 431 0.14 -9.14 -9.37
N LEU A 432 -0.79 -8.61 -10.19
CA LEU A 432 -0.52 -8.02 -11.51
C LEU A 432 0.48 -6.85 -11.45
N LYS A 433 0.65 -6.19 -10.29
CA LYS A 433 1.65 -5.12 -10.10
C LYS A 433 3.11 -5.62 -10.18
N SER A 434 3.32 -6.94 -10.08
CA SER A 434 4.65 -7.55 -10.12
C SER A 434 5.14 -7.96 -11.51
N LEU A 435 4.29 -7.87 -12.54
CA LEU A 435 4.62 -8.17 -13.94
C LEU A 435 4.95 -6.88 -14.71
N GLU A 436 5.96 -6.92 -15.57
CA GLU A 436 6.24 -5.79 -16.48
C GLU A 436 5.13 -5.71 -17.54
N ASP A 437 4.66 -4.50 -17.91
CA ASP A 437 3.54 -4.26 -18.85
C ASP A 437 3.66 -5.02 -20.19
N LYS A 438 4.89 -5.36 -20.60
CA LYS A 438 5.19 -6.15 -21.80
C LYS A 438 4.75 -7.61 -21.70
N ASP A 439 4.75 -8.18 -20.50
CA ASP A 439 4.38 -9.58 -20.27
C ASP A 439 2.86 -9.77 -20.42
N VAL A 440 2.04 -8.81 -19.97
CA VAL A 440 0.57 -8.88 -20.04
C VAL A 440 0.05 -8.77 -21.47
N GLY A 441 0.55 -7.81 -22.25
CA GLY A 441 0.13 -7.63 -23.65
C GLY A 441 0.47 -8.82 -24.55
N SER A 442 1.54 -9.55 -24.24
CA SER A 442 1.93 -10.75 -24.99
C SER A 442 1.05 -11.96 -24.70
N VAL A 443 0.41 -12.02 -23.53
CA VAL A 443 -0.42 -13.15 -23.10
C VAL A 443 -1.82 -13.08 -23.72
N PHE A 444 -2.42 -11.90 -23.83
CA PHE A 444 -3.80 -11.74 -24.32
C PHE A 444 -3.93 -11.49 -25.84
N ALA A 445 -2.82 -11.40 -26.57
CA ALA A 445 -2.81 -11.31 -28.04
C ALA A 445 -3.07 -12.66 -28.75
N ASP A 446 -3.22 -13.76 -27.99
CA ASP A 446 -3.47 -15.09 -28.56
C ASP A 446 -4.94 -15.23 -28.96
N LYS A 447 -5.19 -15.45 -30.27
CA LYS A 447 -6.53 -15.68 -30.83
C LYS A 447 -7.30 -16.82 -30.15
N LYS A 448 -6.58 -17.80 -29.59
CA LYS A 448 -7.20 -18.93 -28.88
C LYS A 448 -7.84 -18.51 -27.55
N ILE A 449 -7.26 -17.51 -26.88
CA ILE A 449 -7.78 -17.01 -25.60
C ILE A 449 -9.03 -16.15 -25.83
N GLN A 450 -9.06 -15.39 -26.93
CA GLN A 450 -10.26 -14.65 -27.35
C GLN A 450 -11.45 -15.58 -27.62
N SER A 451 -11.23 -16.75 -28.23
CA SER A 451 -12.30 -17.74 -28.44
C SER A 451 -12.83 -18.36 -27.14
N GLU A 452 -11.95 -18.67 -26.18
CA GLU A 452 -12.37 -19.24 -24.87
C GLU A 452 -13.17 -18.22 -24.03
N LEU A 453 -12.81 -16.94 -24.12
CA LEU A 453 -13.57 -15.83 -23.53
C LEU A 453 -14.96 -15.68 -24.16
N LEU A 454 -15.07 -15.84 -25.48
CA LEU A 454 -16.34 -15.76 -26.19
C LEU A 454 -17.27 -16.95 -25.86
N GLU A 455 -16.74 -18.17 -25.74
CA GLU A 455 -17.49 -19.34 -25.27
C GLU A 455 -18.01 -19.14 -23.83
N SER A 456 -17.20 -18.53 -22.97
CA SER A 456 -17.60 -18.21 -21.58
C SER A 456 -18.73 -17.17 -21.56
N PHE A 457 -18.69 -16.16 -22.42
CA PHE A 457 -19.78 -15.18 -22.56
C PHE A 457 -21.10 -15.84 -22.97
N LEU A 458 -21.09 -16.68 -24.01
CA LEU A 458 -22.30 -17.33 -24.54
C LEU A 458 -22.97 -18.28 -23.53
N SER A 459 -22.19 -18.85 -22.61
CA SER A 459 -22.68 -19.79 -21.59
C SER A 459 -23.02 -19.13 -20.24
N SER A 460 -22.57 -17.90 -20.01
CA SER A 460 -22.75 -17.16 -18.75
C SER A 460 -24.17 -16.61 -18.55
N ARG A 461 -24.51 -16.28 -17.29
CA ARG A 461 -25.81 -15.72 -16.87
C ARG A 461 -25.63 -14.59 -15.85
N GLY A 462 -26.59 -13.67 -15.80
CA GLY A 462 -26.60 -12.60 -14.79
C GLY A 462 -25.36 -11.70 -14.83
N ASN A 463 -24.79 -11.39 -13.66
CA ASN A 463 -23.64 -10.49 -13.54
C ASN A 463 -22.38 -10.98 -14.28
N ASP A 464 -22.17 -12.29 -14.36
CA ASP A 464 -21.02 -12.85 -15.10
C ASP A 464 -21.14 -12.57 -16.60
N CYS A 465 -22.37 -12.63 -17.13
CA CYS A 465 -22.66 -12.29 -18.51
C CYS A 465 -22.36 -10.82 -18.81
N LEU A 466 -22.76 -9.91 -17.91
CA LEU A 466 -22.47 -8.49 -18.04
C LEU A 466 -20.97 -8.19 -17.94
N TRP A 467 -20.23 -8.89 -17.08
CA TRP A 467 -18.77 -8.74 -16.97
C TRP A 467 -18.07 -9.15 -18.27
N HIS A 468 -18.41 -10.32 -18.79
CA HIS A 468 -17.88 -10.80 -20.07
C HIS A 468 -18.24 -9.85 -21.22
N ALA A 469 -19.50 -9.38 -21.30
CA ALA A 469 -19.94 -8.42 -22.32
C ALA A 469 -19.09 -7.13 -22.30
N ARG A 470 -18.79 -6.57 -21.12
CA ARG A 470 -17.97 -5.36 -20.97
C ARG A 470 -16.52 -5.59 -21.39
N LEU A 471 -15.94 -6.73 -20.99
CA LEU A 471 -14.58 -7.10 -21.37
C LEU A 471 -14.48 -7.28 -22.89
N LEU A 472 -15.43 -7.99 -23.52
CA LEU A 472 -15.47 -8.19 -24.97
C LEU A 472 -15.68 -6.88 -25.74
N LYS A 473 -16.54 -5.98 -25.24
CA LYS A 473 -16.75 -4.63 -25.80
C LYS A 473 -15.46 -3.80 -25.75
N SER A 474 -14.70 -3.87 -24.65
CA SER A 474 -13.42 -3.13 -24.51
C SER A 474 -12.33 -3.60 -25.48
N GLN A 475 -12.40 -4.85 -25.94
CA GLN A 475 -11.44 -5.45 -26.88
C GLN A 475 -11.84 -5.25 -28.36
N GLY A 476 -13.01 -4.69 -28.64
CA GLY A 476 -13.45 -4.37 -30.01
C GLY A 476 -13.72 -5.59 -30.90
N ILE A 477 -14.40 -6.62 -30.36
CA ILE A 477 -14.69 -7.85 -31.10
C ILE A 477 -15.73 -7.63 -32.21
N THR A 478 -15.51 -8.25 -33.37
CA THR A 478 -16.44 -8.24 -34.52
C THR A 478 -17.74 -9.01 -34.23
N ASN A 479 -18.89 -8.53 -34.73
CA ASN A 479 -20.23 -9.15 -34.56
C ASN A 479 -20.75 -9.22 -33.11
N PHE A 480 -20.41 -8.25 -32.28
CA PHE A 480 -20.85 -8.21 -30.88
C PHE A 480 -22.38 -8.20 -30.71
N ASP A 481 -23.12 -7.44 -31.51
CA ASP A 481 -24.60 -7.36 -31.42
C ASP A 481 -25.28 -8.71 -31.64
N ALA A 482 -24.80 -9.52 -32.60
CA ALA A 482 -25.32 -10.86 -32.85
C ALA A 482 -25.11 -11.78 -31.64
N HIS A 483 -23.98 -11.66 -30.94
CA HIS A 483 -23.70 -12.42 -29.73
C HIS A 483 -24.54 -11.96 -28.52
N ILE A 484 -24.97 -10.69 -28.48
CA ILE A 484 -25.94 -10.22 -27.48
C ILE A 484 -27.30 -10.86 -27.75
N LEU A 485 -27.79 -10.80 -29.00
CA LEU A 485 -29.10 -11.31 -29.38
C LEU A 485 -29.29 -12.80 -29.06
N THR A 486 -28.24 -13.62 -29.15
CA THR A 486 -28.30 -15.05 -28.80
C THR A 486 -28.48 -15.30 -27.30
N VAL A 487 -27.97 -14.40 -26.46
CA VAL A 487 -27.93 -14.56 -25.00
C VAL A 487 -29.13 -13.89 -24.31
N LEU A 488 -29.82 -12.95 -24.98
CA LEU A 488 -31.02 -12.27 -24.47
C LEU A 488 -32.11 -13.24 -23.99
N LYS A 489 -32.43 -14.28 -24.78
CA LYS A 489 -33.50 -15.24 -24.44
C LYS A 489 -33.23 -15.98 -23.13
N GLN A 490 -31.97 -16.25 -22.83
CA GLN A 490 -31.59 -17.19 -21.78
C GLN A 490 -31.31 -16.50 -20.42
N ASN A 491 -31.37 -15.17 -20.38
CA ASN A 491 -31.12 -14.36 -19.18
C ASN A 491 -32.41 -13.79 -18.57
N ASP A 492 -32.31 -13.31 -17.34
CA ASP A 492 -33.38 -12.66 -16.59
C ASP A 492 -33.70 -11.25 -17.12
N ASP A 493 -34.87 -10.73 -16.78
CA ASP A 493 -35.39 -9.47 -17.32
C ASP A 493 -34.48 -8.26 -17.00
N LYS A 494 -33.81 -8.24 -15.83
CA LYS A 494 -32.87 -7.18 -15.46
C LYS A 494 -31.62 -7.21 -16.35
N THR A 495 -31.05 -8.39 -16.56
CA THR A 495 -29.90 -8.59 -17.46
C THR A 495 -30.27 -8.29 -18.92
N ARG A 496 -31.49 -8.65 -19.35
CA ARG A 496 -31.99 -8.32 -20.71
C ARG A 496 -32.04 -6.83 -20.96
N ILE A 497 -32.56 -6.04 -20.02
CA ILE A 497 -32.65 -4.59 -20.15
C ILE A 497 -31.25 -3.96 -20.31
N GLU A 498 -30.27 -4.37 -19.51
CA GLU A 498 -28.90 -3.88 -19.65
C GLU A 498 -28.25 -4.31 -20.98
N LEU A 499 -28.44 -5.55 -21.41
CA LEU A 499 -27.91 -6.04 -22.68
C LEU A 499 -28.54 -5.33 -23.89
N LEU A 500 -29.86 -5.07 -23.86
CA LEU A 500 -30.57 -4.30 -24.90
C LEU A 500 -30.02 -2.87 -25.01
N SER A 501 -29.58 -2.27 -23.90
CA SER A 501 -28.96 -0.94 -23.92
C SER A 501 -27.59 -0.91 -24.62
N MET A 502 -26.91 -2.06 -24.73
CA MET A 502 -25.58 -2.20 -25.34
C MET A 502 -25.62 -2.44 -26.86
N LEU A 503 -26.80 -2.70 -27.43
CA LEU A 503 -26.99 -2.91 -28.87
C LEU A 503 -26.69 -1.62 -29.65
N SER A 504 -25.97 -1.77 -30.77
CA SER A 504 -25.66 -0.66 -31.67
C SER A 504 -26.85 -0.25 -32.56
N ARG A 505 -26.76 0.91 -33.21
CA ARG A 505 -27.75 1.36 -34.22
C ARG A 505 -27.75 0.49 -35.49
N GLU A 506 -26.70 -0.29 -35.71
CA GLU A 506 -26.56 -1.19 -36.87
C GLU A 506 -27.22 -2.57 -36.63
N THR A 507 -27.92 -2.74 -35.51
CA THR A 507 -28.68 -3.94 -35.21
C THR A 507 -29.70 -4.18 -36.34
N GLY A 508 -29.52 -5.29 -37.07
CA GLY A 508 -30.29 -5.58 -38.28
C GLY A 508 -31.73 -6.07 -38.04
N LYS A 509 -32.43 -6.42 -39.14
CA LYS A 509 -33.80 -6.99 -39.16
C LYS A 509 -33.98 -8.23 -38.27
N GLU A 510 -32.89 -8.91 -37.92
CA GLU A 510 -32.88 -10.14 -37.12
C GLU A 510 -33.31 -9.94 -35.66
N ALA A 511 -33.31 -8.71 -35.15
CA ALA A 511 -33.73 -8.40 -33.78
C ALA A 511 -35.26 -8.34 -33.60
N ILE A 512 -36.02 -7.90 -34.61
CA ILE A 512 -37.48 -7.70 -34.50
C ILE A 512 -38.26 -8.97 -34.13
N PRO A 513 -37.99 -10.15 -34.71
CA PRO A 513 -38.65 -11.38 -34.28
C PRO A 513 -38.41 -11.71 -32.81
N ILE A 514 -37.20 -11.44 -32.30
CA ILE A 514 -36.85 -11.65 -30.89
C ILE A 514 -37.58 -10.62 -30.02
N PHE A 515 -37.69 -9.37 -30.47
CA PHE A 515 -38.43 -8.33 -29.73
C PHE A 515 -39.93 -8.65 -29.65
N ARG A 516 -40.55 -9.13 -30.73
CA ARG A 516 -41.96 -9.58 -30.72
C ARG A 516 -42.20 -10.75 -29.76
N GLU A 517 -41.26 -11.70 -29.69
CA GLU A 517 -41.37 -12.85 -28.80
C GLU A 517 -41.20 -12.48 -27.32
N LEU A 518 -40.46 -11.40 -27.03
CA LEU A 518 -40.19 -10.92 -25.66
C LEU A 518 -41.13 -9.81 -25.19
N ALA A 519 -41.89 -9.18 -26.08
CA ALA A 519 -42.86 -8.14 -25.76
C ALA A 519 -44.07 -8.76 -25.06
N ASP A 520 -44.36 -8.31 -23.84
CA ASP A 520 -45.41 -8.85 -22.99
C ASP A 520 -46.14 -7.70 -22.27
N PRO A 521 -47.47 -7.57 -22.41
CA PRO A 521 -48.27 -6.58 -21.70
C PRO A 521 -48.18 -6.67 -20.16
N GLU A 522 -47.89 -7.86 -19.61
CA GLU A 522 -47.70 -8.05 -18.16
C GLU A 522 -46.30 -7.62 -17.68
N LYS A 523 -45.38 -7.27 -18.61
CA LYS A 523 -43.99 -6.86 -18.33
C LYS A 523 -43.67 -5.48 -18.92
N PRO A 524 -44.26 -4.40 -18.39
CA PRO A 524 -44.17 -3.07 -19.00
C PRO A 524 -42.74 -2.54 -19.11
N GLN A 525 -41.85 -2.81 -18.14
CA GLN A 525 -40.46 -2.34 -18.17
C GLN A 525 -39.60 -3.01 -19.25
N LEU A 526 -39.82 -4.31 -19.51
CA LEU A 526 -39.12 -5.03 -20.58
C LEU A 526 -39.65 -4.60 -21.94
N THR A 527 -40.98 -4.51 -22.07
CA THR A 527 -41.65 -4.06 -23.30
C THR A 527 -41.24 -2.62 -23.65
N LEU A 528 -41.11 -1.75 -22.66
CA LEU A 528 -40.57 -0.40 -22.84
C LEU A 528 -39.12 -0.41 -23.36
N ALA A 529 -38.23 -1.22 -22.77
CA ALA A 529 -36.85 -1.34 -23.23
C ALA A 529 -36.75 -1.88 -24.66
N LEU A 530 -37.67 -2.76 -25.06
CA LEU A 530 -37.77 -3.29 -26.42
C LEU A 530 -38.24 -2.22 -27.42
N VAL A 531 -39.25 -1.42 -27.08
CA VAL A 531 -39.70 -0.28 -27.91
C VAL A 531 -38.57 0.74 -28.06
N GLN A 532 -37.89 1.08 -26.97
CA GLN A 532 -36.75 2.00 -27.00
C GLN A 532 -35.56 1.45 -27.79
N ALA A 533 -35.33 0.14 -27.80
CA ALA A 533 -34.32 -0.49 -28.65
C ALA A 533 -34.75 -0.45 -30.13
N ALA A 534 -36.03 -0.71 -30.42
CA ALA A 534 -36.61 -0.64 -31.77
C ALA A 534 -36.58 0.79 -32.34
N ASP A 535 -36.81 1.81 -31.52
CA ASP A 535 -36.73 3.22 -31.91
C ASP A 535 -35.32 3.68 -32.27
N ARG A 536 -34.27 2.92 -31.91
CA ARG A 536 -32.88 3.20 -32.33
C ARG A 536 -32.55 2.58 -33.69
N MET A 537 -33.40 1.70 -34.22
CA MET A 537 -33.24 1.00 -35.49
C MET A 537 -33.77 1.85 -36.66
N GLU A 538 -33.54 1.40 -37.91
CA GLU A 538 -34.09 2.06 -39.09
C GLU A 538 -35.64 2.07 -39.07
N PRO A 539 -36.30 3.21 -39.35
CA PRO A 539 -37.76 3.33 -39.29
C PRO A 539 -38.51 2.33 -40.18
N ALA A 540 -37.92 1.92 -41.30
CA ALA A 540 -38.51 0.92 -42.20
C ALA A 540 -38.61 -0.49 -41.57
N VAL A 541 -37.85 -0.76 -40.50
CA VAL A 541 -37.77 -2.06 -39.82
C VAL A 541 -38.61 -2.09 -38.54
N SER A 542 -38.69 -0.98 -37.81
CA SER A 542 -39.39 -0.89 -36.52
C SER A 542 -40.87 -0.46 -36.63
N ASN A 543 -41.30 0.15 -37.75
CA ASN A 543 -42.64 0.75 -37.89
C ASN A 543 -43.80 -0.21 -37.57
N ASP A 544 -43.77 -1.43 -38.13
CA ASP A 544 -44.86 -2.40 -37.93
C ASP A 544 -44.94 -2.86 -36.47
N PHE A 545 -43.78 -3.06 -35.83
CA PHE A 545 -43.69 -3.41 -34.40
C PHE A 545 -44.20 -2.27 -33.49
N CYS A 546 -43.83 -1.02 -33.79
CA CYS A 546 -44.33 0.14 -33.03
C CYS A 546 -45.84 0.34 -33.23
N ARG A 547 -46.40 0.07 -34.42
CA ARG A 547 -47.84 0.12 -34.65
C ARG A 547 -48.61 -0.94 -33.87
N GLU A 548 -48.14 -2.18 -33.90
CA GLU A 548 -48.71 -3.30 -33.14
C GLU A 548 -48.82 -2.96 -31.64
N LEU A 549 -47.78 -2.35 -31.06
CA LEU A 549 -47.76 -1.96 -29.65
C LEU A 549 -48.57 -0.69 -29.34
N PHE A 550 -48.64 0.26 -30.28
CA PHE A 550 -49.47 1.46 -30.13
C PHE A 550 -50.96 1.11 -30.04
N ASP A 551 -51.42 0.17 -30.88
CA ASP A 551 -52.83 -0.24 -30.91
C ASP A 551 -53.19 -1.20 -29.76
N ALA A 552 -52.24 -2.02 -29.29
CA ALA A 552 -52.50 -3.07 -28.29
C ALA A 552 -52.31 -2.62 -26.84
N SER A 553 -51.48 -1.62 -26.55
CA SER A 553 -51.15 -1.21 -25.18
C SER A 553 -52.11 -0.15 -24.65
N THR A 554 -52.46 -0.24 -23.37
CA THR A 554 -53.18 0.81 -22.61
C THR A 554 -52.25 1.57 -21.65
N ASP A 555 -50.96 1.21 -21.60
CA ASP A 555 -49.97 1.87 -20.75
C ASP A 555 -49.55 3.22 -21.38
N PRO A 556 -49.69 4.35 -20.65
CA PRO A 556 -49.37 5.70 -21.16
C PRO A 556 -47.93 5.86 -21.68
N GLU A 557 -46.94 5.21 -21.07
CA GLU A 557 -45.55 5.33 -21.51
C GLU A 557 -45.29 4.51 -22.78
N ILE A 558 -45.80 3.27 -22.83
CA ILE A 558 -45.67 2.42 -24.02
C ILE A 558 -46.37 3.07 -25.22
N GLN A 559 -47.58 3.62 -25.02
CA GLN A 559 -48.29 4.35 -26.08
C GLN A 559 -47.51 5.58 -26.57
N ALA A 560 -46.89 6.33 -25.67
CA ALA A 560 -46.09 7.50 -26.03
C ALA A 560 -44.85 7.12 -26.85
N TYR A 561 -44.05 6.14 -26.42
CA TYR A 561 -42.86 5.72 -27.18
C TYR A 561 -43.23 5.01 -28.50
N ALA A 562 -44.29 4.20 -28.51
CA ALA A 562 -44.79 3.59 -29.74
C ALA A 562 -45.27 4.65 -30.75
N LEU A 563 -45.96 5.71 -30.29
CA LEU A 563 -46.36 6.85 -31.12
C LEU A 563 -45.15 7.57 -31.72
N ILE A 564 -44.04 7.68 -30.99
CA ILE A 564 -42.81 8.32 -31.47
C ILE A 564 -42.13 7.51 -32.58
N GLY A 565 -42.10 6.18 -32.44
CA GLY A 565 -41.68 5.29 -33.53
C GLY A 565 -42.48 5.52 -34.82
N LEU A 566 -43.79 5.79 -34.69
CA LEU A 566 -44.69 6.13 -35.82
C LEU A 566 -44.52 7.58 -36.31
N TYR A 567 -44.25 8.52 -35.41
CA TYR A 567 -44.09 9.95 -35.68
C TYR A 567 -42.98 10.22 -36.70
N ARG A 568 -41.86 9.47 -36.63
CA ARG A 568 -40.73 9.61 -37.57
C ARG A 568 -41.10 9.33 -39.03
N ASN A 569 -42.14 8.53 -39.27
CA ASN A 569 -42.63 8.21 -40.62
C ASN A 569 -43.75 9.14 -41.09
N ALA A 570 -44.58 9.64 -40.18
CA ALA A 570 -45.69 10.54 -40.49
C ALA A 570 -45.90 11.62 -39.40
N PRO A 571 -45.07 12.69 -39.39
CA PRO A 571 -45.09 13.69 -38.32
C PRO A 571 -46.40 14.47 -38.24
N GLN A 572 -46.97 14.81 -39.40
CA GLN A 572 -48.16 15.68 -39.51
C GLN A 572 -49.45 15.01 -39.02
N SER A 573 -49.59 13.68 -39.16
CA SER A 573 -50.80 12.97 -38.72
C SER A 573 -50.81 12.75 -37.21
N HIS A 574 -49.65 12.52 -36.61
CA HIS A 574 -49.52 12.19 -35.19
C HIS A 574 -49.34 13.44 -34.31
N LYS A 575 -48.99 14.60 -34.90
CA LYS A 575 -48.95 15.90 -34.20
C LYS A 575 -50.28 16.28 -33.55
N LYS A 576 -51.40 16.07 -34.26
CA LYS A 576 -52.75 16.34 -33.74
C LYS A 576 -53.07 15.50 -32.49
N THR A 577 -52.55 14.28 -32.42
CA THR A 577 -52.72 13.39 -31.26
C THR A 577 -51.94 13.92 -30.06
N ILE A 578 -50.69 14.36 -30.27
CA ILE A 578 -49.85 14.98 -29.23
C ILE A 578 -50.52 16.25 -28.68
N ASP A 579 -50.99 17.14 -29.55
CA ASP A 579 -51.71 18.37 -29.16
C ASP A 579 -52.97 18.07 -28.34
N SER A 580 -53.75 17.05 -28.74
CA SER A 580 -54.95 16.64 -28.02
C SER A 580 -54.65 16.08 -26.62
N TRP A 581 -53.58 15.30 -26.49
CA TRP A 581 -53.15 14.72 -25.23
C TRP A 581 -52.60 15.76 -24.25
N LEU A 582 -51.86 16.77 -24.74
CA LEU A 582 -51.39 17.89 -23.91
C LEU A 582 -52.53 18.74 -23.31
N MET A 583 -53.70 18.75 -23.96
CA MET A 583 -54.90 19.50 -23.52
C MET A 583 -55.95 18.62 -22.83
N ALA A 584 -55.68 17.32 -22.68
CA ALA A 584 -56.62 16.38 -22.07
C ALA A 584 -56.83 16.66 -20.57
N THR A 585 -58.02 16.36 -20.07
CA THR A 585 -58.30 16.43 -18.62
C THR A 585 -57.75 15.21 -17.88
N ASP A 586 -57.64 14.08 -18.57
CA ASP A 586 -57.09 12.84 -18.03
C ASP A 586 -55.58 12.96 -17.71
N PRO A 587 -55.11 12.59 -16.51
CA PRO A 587 -53.70 12.62 -16.15
C PRO A 587 -52.80 11.66 -16.96
N GLY A 588 -53.35 10.52 -17.39
CA GLY A 588 -52.62 9.53 -18.20
C GLY A 588 -52.39 10.03 -19.62
N GLU A 589 -53.42 10.57 -20.25
CA GLU A 589 -53.31 11.20 -21.58
C GLU A 589 -52.36 12.40 -21.55
N ARG A 590 -52.44 13.27 -20.54
CA ARG A 590 -51.46 14.38 -20.37
C ARG A 590 -50.04 13.87 -20.24
N LYS A 591 -49.81 12.81 -19.48
CA LYS A 591 -48.50 12.17 -19.36
C LYS A 591 -48.01 11.65 -20.71
N SER A 592 -48.85 10.97 -21.49
CA SER A 592 -48.52 10.53 -22.85
C SER A 592 -48.19 11.71 -23.77
N GLY A 593 -48.95 12.80 -23.66
CA GLY A 593 -48.74 14.05 -24.40
C GLY A 593 -47.40 14.70 -24.08
N VAL A 594 -47.03 14.80 -22.80
CA VAL A 594 -45.74 15.37 -22.37
C VAL A 594 -44.55 14.52 -22.85
N ILE A 595 -44.64 13.18 -22.73
CA ILE A 595 -43.59 12.27 -23.19
C ILE A 595 -43.42 12.36 -24.72
N ALA A 596 -44.53 12.34 -25.47
CA ALA A 596 -44.51 12.42 -26.92
C ALA A 596 -44.07 13.82 -27.41
N ALA A 597 -44.46 14.90 -26.74
CA ALA A 597 -43.98 16.25 -27.05
C ALA A 597 -42.46 16.36 -26.86
N GLY A 598 -41.93 15.81 -25.76
CA GLY A 598 -40.49 15.77 -25.49
C GLY A 598 -39.70 15.00 -26.56
N GLU A 599 -40.16 13.80 -26.89
CA GLU A 599 -39.51 12.92 -27.87
C GLU A 599 -39.67 13.37 -29.34
N SER A 600 -40.68 14.19 -29.64
CA SER A 600 -40.84 14.78 -30.98
C SER A 600 -39.72 15.76 -31.35
N ARG A 601 -39.03 16.32 -30.35
CA ARG A 601 -37.99 17.36 -30.47
C ARG A 601 -38.46 18.65 -31.19
N GLU A 602 -39.76 18.91 -31.23
CA GLU A 602 -40.28 20.16 -31.79
C GLU A 602 -40.21 21.31 -30.76
N VAL A 603 -39.45 22.34 -31.10
CA VAL A 603 -39.23 23.55 -30.27
C VAL A 603 -40.55 24.29 -29.93
N SER A 604 -41.61 24.11 -30.74
CA SER A 604 -42.91 24.76 -30.51
C SER A 604 -43.58 24.37 -29.19
N TYR A 605 -43.24 23.22 -28.60
CA TYR A 605 -43.84 22.75 -27.35
C TYR A 605 -43.20 23.34 -26.08
N ILE A 606 -42.02 23.99 -26.17
CA ILE A 606 -41.31 24.52 -25.01
C ILE A 606 -42.18 25.51 -24.20
N SER A 607 -42.80 26.47 -24.89
CA SER A 607 -43.62 27.50 -24.23
C SER A 607 -44.83 26.91 -23.52
N GLN A 608 -45.42 25.85 -24.09
CA GLN A 608 -46.58 25.18 -23.53
C GLN A 608 -46.19 24.33 -22.31
N LEU A 609 -45.09 23.59 -22.38
CA LEU A 609 -44.55 22.79 -21.28
C LEU A 609 -44.07 23.66 -20.10
N LYS A 610 -43.42 24.80 -20.37
CA LYS A 610 -43.04 25.77 -19.34
C LYS A 610 -44.27 26.37 -18.64
N GLY A 611 -45.30 26.72 -19.42
CA GLY A 611 -46.57 27.21 -18.88
C GLY A 611 -47.31 26.18 -18.04
N MET A 612 -47.12 24.88 -18.28
CA MET A 612 -47.65 23.81 -17.42
C MET A 612 -46.87 23.71 -16.10
N LEU A 613 -45.52 23.80 -16.15
CA LEU A 613 -44.67 23.77 -14.96
C LEU A 613 -44.96 24.92 -13.98
N GLU A 614 -45.35 26.10 -14.49
CA GLU A 614 -45.70 27.29 -13.70
C GLU A 614 -47.13 27.25 -13.13
N LYS A 615 -48.05 26.50 -13.74
CA LYS A 615 -49.49 26.52 -13.42
C LYS A 615 -50.00 25.28 -12.68
N GLU A 616 -49.36 24.13 -12.83
CA GLU A 616 -49.79 22.88 -12.19
C GLU A 616 -49.24 22.77 -10.76
N GLU A 617 -50.08 22.39 -9.79
CA GLU A 617 -49.67 22.09 -8.40
C GLU A 617 -49.27 20.61 -8.21
N ASN A 618 -49.29 19.81 -9.27
CA ASN A 618 -49.24 18.36 -9.18
C ASN A 618 -47.80 17.83 -9.31
N ALA A 619 -47.18 17.42 -8.21
CA ALA A 619 -45.78 16.95 -8.17
C ALA A 619 -45.41 15.83 -9.18
N PRO A 620 -46.27 14.84 -9.53
CA PRO A 620 -45.87 13.72 -10.39
C PRO A 620 -45.66 14.07 -11.87
N ILE A 621 -46.27 15.13 -12.39
CA ILE A 621 -46.13 15.52 -13.81
C ILE A 621 -44.88 16.36 -14.05
N PHE A 622 -44.38 17.03 -13.01
CA PHE A 622 -43.16 17.83 -13.08
C PHE A 622 -41.96 17.04 -13.56
N SER A 623 -41.80 15.78 -13.12
CA SER A 623 -40.71 14.94 -13.61
C SER A 623 -40.78 14.72 -15.12
N HIS A 624 -41.97 14.48 -15.66
CA HIS A 624 -42.16 14.28 -17.10
C HIS A 624 -41.97 15.58 -17.90
N ILE A 625 -42.41 16.72 -17.37
CA ILE A 625 -42.23 18.03 -18.02
C ILE A 625 -40.75 18.41 -18.07
N LEU A 626 -40.01 18.22 -16.97
CA LEU A 626 -38.57 18.48 -16.90
C LEU A 626 -37.79 17.58 -17.90
N THR A 627 -38.12 16.28 -17.96
CA THR A 627 -37.54 15.37 -18.96
C THR A 627 -37.91 15.78 -20.39
N ALA A 628 -39.14 16.23 -20.64
CA ALA A 628 -39.58 16.68 -21.96
C ALA A 628 -38.84 17.95 -22.42
N LEU A 629 -38.68 18.93 -21.53
CA LEU A 629 -37.91 20.16 -21.79
C LEU A 629 -36.43 19.85 -22.08
N HIS A 630 -35.85 18.90 -21.33
CA HIS A 630 -34.49 18.43 -21.61
C HIS A 630 -34.36 17.80 -23.00
N ARG A 631 -35.29 16.92 -23.39
CA ARG A 631 -35.27 16.22 -24.69
C ARG A 631 -35.47 17.14 -25.89
N ILE A 632 -36.22 18.23 -25.74
CA ILE A 632 -36.40 19.24 -26.80
C ILE A 632 -35.15 20.11 -26.97
N GLY A 633 -34.29 20.20 -25.95
CA GLY A 633 -33.06 21.00 -25.99
C GLY A 633 -33.31 22.49 -25.73
N MET A 634 -34.04 22.81 -24.66
CA MET A 634 -34.26 24.20 -24.25
C MET A 634 -32.95 24.85 -23.77
N ASP A 635 -32.67 26.07 -24.26
CA ASP A 635 -31.55 26.88 -23.77
C ASP A 635 -31.75 27.30 -22.30
N ASP A 636 -30.65 27.38 -21.54
CA ASP A 636 -30.61 27.79 -20.12
C ASP A 636 -31.48 26.94 -19.16
N LEU A 637 -31.54 25.64 -19.40
CA LEU A 637 -32.30 24.70 -18.58
C LEU A 637 -31.80 24.62 -17.13
N ASN A 638 -30.49 24.79 -16.88
CA ASN A 638 -29.89 24.71 -15.54
C ASN A 638 -30.55 25.63 -14.51
N ASN A 639 -30.77 26.90 -14.88
CA ASN A 639 -31.40 27.89 -14.00
C ASN A 639 -32.84 27.51 -13.66
N LEU A 640 -33.58 26.93 -14.61
CA LEU A 640 -34.95 26.48 -14.40
C LEU A 640 -35.00 25.27 -13.46
N VAL A 641 -34.07 24.32 -13.58
CA VAL A 641 -34.12 23.06 -12.83
C VAL A 641 -33.40 23.10 -11.48
N GLN A 642 -32.51 24.07 -11.25
CA GLN A 642 -31.70 24.16 -10.03
C GLN A 642 -32.52 24.20 -8.71
N PRO A 643 -33.64 24.93 -8.61
CA PRO A 643 -34.49 24.92 -7.40
C PRO A 643 -35.08 23.53 -7.10
N TYR A 644 -35.31 22.72 -8.12
CA TYR A 644 -35.96 21.41 -8.02
C TYR A 644 -35.00 20.27 -7.63
N LEU A 645 -33.67 20.51 -7.66
CA LEU A 645 -32.65 19.57 -7.20
C LEU A 645 -32.74 19.24 -5.70
N THR A 646 -33.45 20.07 -4.93
CA THR A 646 -33.71 19.89 -3.48
C THR A 646 -35.19 19.63 -3.16
N SER A 647 -36.02 19.31 -4.17
CA SER A 647 -37.45 19.02 -3.99
C SER A 647 -37.69 17.84 -3.05
N GLU A 648 -38.81 17.83 -2.33
CA GLU A 648 -39.22 16.70 -1.47
C GLU A 648 -39.51 15.43 -2.29
N ASP A 649 -40.05 15.56 -3.51
CA ASP A 649 -40.39 14.45 -4.39
C ASP A 649 -39.14 13.86 -5.09
N LEU A 650 -38.93 12.56 -4.92
CA LEU A 650 -37.83 11.80 -5.51
C LEU A 650 -37.81 11.85 -7.04
N LYS A 651 -38.96 11.69 -7.70
CA LYS A 651 -39.06 11.67 -9.18
C LYS A 651 -38.71 13.02 -9.77
N VAL A 652 -39.08 14.09 -9.07
CA VAL A 652 -38.73 15.46 -9.47
C VAL A 652 -37.23 15.67 -9.34
N ARG A 653 -36.60 15.30 -8.22
CA ARG A 653 -35.13 15.39 -8.07
C ARG A 653 -34.38 14.64 -9.17
N LEU A 654 -34.82 13.43 -9.50
CA LEU A 654 -34.23 12.61 -10.57
C LEU A 654 -34.36 13.26 -11.95
N ALA A 655 -35.54 13.79 -12.28
CA ALA A 655 -35.76 14.46 -13.56
C ALA A 655 -35.02 15.80 -13.67
N SER A 656 -34.94 16.57 -12.58
CA SER A 656 -34.14 17.81 -12.53
C SER A 656 -32.66 17.52 -12.73
N LEU A 657 -32.16 16.45 -12.13
CA LEU A 657 -30.77 16.02 -12.25
C LEU A 657 -30.45 15.48 -13.66
N ASP A 658 -31.39 14.76 -14.26
CA ASP A 658 -31.30 14.33 -15.66
C ASP A 658 -31.34 15.53 -16.62
N ALA A 659 -32.10 16.58 -16.30
CA ALA A 659 -32.17 17.81 -17.07
C ALA A 659 -30.97 18.77 -16.86
N PHE A 660 -30.22 18.62 -15.75
CA PHE A 660 -29.13 19.53 -15.38
C PHE A 660 -27.87 19.26 -16.21
N GLU A 661 -27.46 20.19 -17.06
CA GLU A 661 -26.27 20.08 -17.89
C GLU A 661 -25.01 20.51 -17.13
N ILE A 662 -23.91 19.79 -17.35
CA ILE A 662 -22.63 20.10 -16.73
C ILE A 662 -21.76 20.80 -17.77
N ASN A 663 -21.61 22.12 -17.63
CA ASN A 663 -20.85 22.95 -18.59
C ASN A 663 -19.69 23.71 -17.92
N SER A 664 -19.60 23.69 -16.59
CA SER A 664 -18.59 24.40 -15.80
C SER A 664 -18.13 23.63 -14.56
N ASP A 665 -17.03 24.09 -13.95
CA ASP A 665 -16.52 23.59 -12.67
C ASP A 665 -17.54 23.74 -11.52
N GLY A 666 -18.38 24.78 -11.56
CA GLY A 666 -19.45 25.01 -10.59
C GLY A 666 -20.57 23.98 -10.70
N ASP A 667 -20.90 23.57 -11.93
CA ASP A 667 -21.93 22.56 -12.21
C ASP A 667 -21.51 21.19 -11.70
N ILE A 668 -20.25 20.79 -11.94
CA ILE A 668 -19.69 19.53 -11.42
C ILE A 668 -19.81 19.50 -9.88
N ARG A 669 -19.42 20.58 -9.20
CA ARG A 669 -19.50 20.66 -7.72
C ARG A 669 -20.94 20.54 -7.22
N THR A 670 -21.89 21.16 -7.94
CA THR A 670 -23.32 21.09 -7.62
C THR A 670 -23.84 19.66 -7.69
N VAL A 671 -23.48 18.93 -8.76
CA VAL A 671 -23.87 17.52 -8.96
C VAL A 671 -23.17 16.58 -7.97
N ILE A 672 -21.88 16.79 -7.67
CA ILE A 672 -21.17 16.04 -6.62
C ILE A 672 -21.88 16.20 -5.26
N GLY A 673 -22.35 17.42 -4.96
CA GLY A 673 -23.12 17.67 -3.74
C GLY A 673 -24.43 16.86 -3.65
N ARG A 674 -25.01 16.46 -4.79
CA ARG A 674 -26.22 15.60 -4.83
C ARG A 674 -25.92 14.11 -4.58
N MET A 675 -24.65 13.68 -4.63
CA MET A 675 -24.28 12.30 -4.30
C MET A 675 -24.48 11.97 -2.81
N ASP A 676 -24.74 12.97 -1.98
CA ASP A 676 -25.08 12.76 -0.57
C ASP A 676 -26.59 12.73 -0.29
N ASP A 677 -27.43 12.74 -1.32
CA ASP A 677 -28.88 12.61 -1.15
C ASP A 677 -29.23 11.30 -0.39
N PRO A 678 -30.23 11.30 0.50
CA PRO A 678 -30.65 10.10 1.22
C PRO A 678 -31.10 8.97 0.27
N SER A 679 -31.67 9.30 -0.90
CA SER A 679 -32.08 8.30 -1.89
C SER A 679 -30.89 7.67 -2.61
N GLU A 680 -30.92 6.35 -2.79
CA GLU A 680 -29.92 5.62 -3.59
C GLU A 680 -30.07 5.90 -5.09
N GLU A 681 -31.28 6.15 -5.58
CA GLU A 681 -31.55 6.44 -6.99
C GLU A 681 -30.93 7.78 -7.42
N VAL A 682 -31.01 8.81 -6.57
CA VAL A 682 -30.42 10.14 -6.84
C VAL A 682 -28.90 10.05 -6.85
N PHE A 683 -28.32 9.26 -5.95
CA PHE A 683 -26.89 8.98 -5.95
C PHE A 683 -26.42 8.33 -7.26
N LEU A 684 -27.11 7.28 -7.72
CA LEU A 684 -26.78 6.59 -8.97
C LEU A 684 -26.97 7.50 -10.20
N SER A 685 -28.00 8.34 -10.19
CA SER A 685 -28.27 9.30 -11.26
C SER A 685 -27.24 10.43 -11.31
N ALA A 686 -26.87 11.03 -10.17
CA ALA A 686 -25.83 12.07 -10.09
C ALA A 686 -24.50 11.53 -10.59
N LYS A 687 -24.19 10.29 -10.21
CA LYS A 687 -23.02 9.57 -10.67
C LYS A 687 -23.06 9.39 -12.20
N ALA A 688 -24.15 8.81 -12.73
CA ALA A 688 -24.29 8.62 -14.17
C ALA A 688 -24.17 9.93 -14.96
N LYS A 689 -24.72 11.04 -14.44
CA LYS A 689 -24.66 12.36 -15.06
C LYS A 689 -23.24 12.91 -15.17
N ILE A 690 -22.44 12.79 -14.11
CA ILE A 690 -21.00 13.13 -14.15
C ILE A 690 -20.27 12.25 -15.16
N GLN A 691 -20.65 10.96 -15.25
CA GLN A 691 -20.00 10.01 -16.13
C GLN A 691 -20.23 10.32 -17.62
N THR A 692 -21.42 10.80 -17.98
CA THR A 692 -21.83 11.03 -19.37
C THR A 692 -21.68 12.48 -19.85
N ALA A 693 -21.35 13.41 -18.95
CA ALA A 693 -21.17 14.82 -19.28
C ALA A 693 -20.03 15.05 -20.30
N GLU A 694 -20.25 15.99 -21.23
CA GLU A 694 -19.23 16.44 -22.20
C GLU A 694 -18.11 17.21 -21.50
N TYR A 695 -18.46 18.06 -20.52
CA TYR A 695 -17.50 18.74 -19.69
C TYR A 695 -17.03 17.82 -18.56
N GLN A 696 -15.74 17.43 -18.60
CA GLN A 696 -15.11 16.63 -17.56
C GLN A 696 -13.91 17.37 -16.98
N ASN A 697 -13.88 17.50 -15.65
CA ASN A 697 -12.71 17.96 -14.92
C ASN A 697 -12.29 16.90 -13.89
N PRO A 698 -11.38 15.97 -14.28
CA PRO A 698 -10.89 14.92 -13.39
C PRO A 698 -10.26 15.47 -12.10
N GLN A 699 -9.69 16.67 -12.14
CA GLN A 699 -9.05 17.28 -10.99
C GLN A 699 -10.08 17.60 -9.89
N ILE A 700 -11.26 18.13 -10.25
CA ILE A 700 -12.33 18.42 -9.28
C ILE A 700 -12.86 17.14 -8.65
N LEU A 701 -12.97 16.06 -9.42
CA LEU A 701 -13.38 14.76 -8.88
C LEU A 701 -12.37 14.25 -7.85
N VAL A 702 -11.08 14.31 -8.17
CA VAL A 702 -10.02 13.88 -7.25
C VAL A 702 -9.92 14.80 -6.02
N GLU A 703 -10.06 16.12 -6.19
CA GLU A 703 -10.12 17.08 -5.07
C GLU A 703 -11.31 16.82 -4.15
N SER A 704 -12.46 16.46 -4.72
CA SER A 704 -13.67 16.14 -3.98
C SER A 704 -13.56 14.85 -3.14
N LEU A 705 -12.52 14.03 -3.35
CA LEU A 705 -12.21 12.90 -2.46
C LEU A 705 -11.80 13.33 -1.05
N ASN A 706 -11.40 14.60 -0.87
CA ASN A 706 -11.12 15.16 0.46
C ASN A 706 -12.40 15.38 1.29
N MET A 707 -13.59 15.30 0.69
CA MET A 707 -14.85 15.47 1.43
C MET A 707 -15.02 14.36 2.49
N PRO A 708 -15.45 14.69 3.73
CA PRO A 708 -15.50 13.73 4.83
C PRO A 708 -16.57 12.64 4.65
N ARG A 709 -17.58 12.89 3.80
CA ARG A 709 -18.73 12.00 3.62
C ARG A 709 -18.34 10.74 2.85
N ARG A 710 -18.65 9.57 3.42
CA ARG A 710 -18.25 8.26 2.85
C ARG A 710 -18.96 7.96 1.52
N LYS A 711 -20.27 8.24 1.45
CA LYS A 711 -21.12 7.96 0.28
C LYS A 711 -20.62 8.69 -0.97
N ILE A 712 -20.31 9.98 -0.83
CA ILE A 712 -19.71 10.80 -1.89
C ILE A 712 -18.37 10.19 -2.35
N ARG A 713 -17.45 9.90 -1.42
CA ARG A 713 -16.13 9.34 -1.74
C ARG A 713 -16.24 8.02 -2.50
N ASP A 714 -17.04 7.08 -2.00
CA ASP A 714 -17.23 5.76 -2.63
C ASP A 714 -17.78 5.93 -4.06
N GLY A 715 -18.75 6.83 -4.27
CA GLY A 715 -19.28 7.13 -5.60
C GLY A 715 -18.28 7.80 -6.54
N ILE A 716 -17.46 8.73 -6.04
CA ILE A 716 -16.38 9.35 -6.84
C ILE A 716 -15.33 8.30 -7.21
N PHE A 717 -15.01 7.32 -6.35
CA PHE A 717 -14.09 6.24 -6.74
C PHE A 717 -14.59 5.43 -7.91
N GLU A 718 -15.85 5.02 -7.85
CA GLU A 718 -16.45 4.30 -8.94
C GLU A 718 -16.52 5.15 -10.22
N LEU A 719 -16.67 6.48 -10.11
CA LEU A 719 -16.58 7.39 -11.26
C LEU A 719 -15.19 7.45 -11.86
N LEU A 720 -14.15 7.59 -11.02
CA LEU A 720 -12.75 7.61 -11.47
C LEU A 720 -12.39 6.30 -12.19
N GLU A 721 -12.86 5.16 -11.67
CA GLU A 721 -12.69 3.84 -12.30
C GLU A 721 -13.40 3.75 -13.66
N THR A 722 -14.64 4.24 -13.73
CA THR A 722 -15.48 4.09 -14.93
C THR A 722 -15.09 5.07 -16.04
N LEU A 723 -14.68 6.28 -15.68
CA LEU A 723 -14.20 7.30 -16.62
C LEU A 723 -12.80 7.00 -17.19
N ASN A 724 -12.18 5.88 -16.77
CA ASN A 724 -10.82 5.51 -17.15
C ASN A 724 -9.83 6.67 -16.92
N ILE A 725 -10.08 7.46 -15.88
CA ILE A 725 -9.19 8.54 -15.46
C ILE A 725 -7.89 7.86 -15.10
N LYS A 726 -6.86 8.15 -15.90
CA LYS A 726 -5.60 7.41 -15.85
C LYS A 726 -4.99 7.59 -14.47
N ASN A 727 -4.24 6.59 -14.00
CA ASN A 727 -3.31 6.70 -12.86
C ASN A 727 -2.48 8.01 -12.86
N LEU A 728 -2.30 8.62 -14.04
CA LEU A 728 -1.65 9.91 -14.24
C LEU A 728 -2.34 11.08 -13.51
N ASP A 729 -3.66 11.13 -13.43
CA ASP A 729 -4.37 12.27 -12.82
C ASP A 729 -4.37 12.19 -11.30
N ILE A 730 -4.49 10.98 -10.74
CA ILE A 730 -4.26 10.74 -9.31
C ILE A 730 -2.80 10.99 -8.95
N PHE A 731 -1.87 10.63 -9.83
CA PHE A 731 -0.46 10.99 -9.69
C PHE A 731 -0.25 12.52 -9.75
N ARG A 732 -0.91 13.24 -10.66
CA ARG A 732 -0.83 14.72 -10.75
C ARG A 732 -1.38 15.37 -9.49
N PHE A 733 -2.51 14.90 -8.99
CA PHE A 733 -3.05 15.35 -7.70
C PHE A 733 -2.08 15.08 -6.56
N ALA A 734 -1.62 13.83 -6.39
CA ALA A 734 -0.70 13.46 -5.33
C ALA A 734 0.61 14.28 -5.43
N ARG A 735 1.10 14.53 -6.65
CA ARG A 735 2.27 15.37 -6.88
C ARG A 735 2.03 16.83 -6.50
N SER A 736 0.87 17.39 -6.84
CA SER A 736 0.48 18.76 -6.46
C SER A 736 0.38 18.90 -4.94
N GLN A 737 -0.25 17.93 -4.26
CA GLN A 737 -0.31 17.92 -2.80
C GLN A 737 1.07 17.75 -2.15
N VAL A 738 1.96 16.95 -2.76
CA VAL A 738 3.36 16.84 -2.30
C VAL A 738 4.11 18.17 -2.48
N GLU A 739 3.85 18.92 -3.55
CA GLU A 739 4.42 20.25 -3.75
C GLU A 739 3.98 21.21 -2.65
N LEU A 740 2.70 21.21 -2.27
CA LEU A 740 2.19 21.98 -1.14
C LEU A 740 2.89 21.60 0.18
N CYS A 741 3.09 20.29 0.44
CA CYS A 741 3.84 19.83 1.60
C CYS A 741 5.27 20.39 1.62
N TYR A 742 5.96 20.41 0.47
CA TYR A 742 7.31 20.99 0.39
C TYR A 742 7.32 22.52 0.50
N ASN A 743 6.26 23.22 0.06
CA ASN A 743 6.11 24.65 0.30
C ASN A 743 5.97 24.93 1.80
N HIS A 744 5.17 24.16 2.55
CA HIS A 744 5.13 24.27 4.01
C HIS A 744 6.49 24.01 4.67
N VAL A 745 7.28 23.05 4.16
CA VAL A 745 8.66 22.85 4.65
C VAL A 745 9.55 24.07 4.37
N ALA A 746 9.38 24.75 3.23
CA ALA A 746 10.12 25.97 2.90
C ALA A 746 9.70 27.16 3.76
N GLU A 747 8.40 27.28 4.05
CA GLU A 747 7.83 28.25 4.97
C GLU A 747 8.36 28.06 6.39
N ILE A 748 8.39 26.82 6.89
CA ILE A 748 8.95 26.47 8.22
C ILE A 748 10.46 26.78 8.28
N ASP A 749 11.22 26.46 7.23
CA ASP A 749 12.66 26.80 7.16
C ASP A 749 12.90 28.32 7.17
N ALA A 750 12.01 29.09 6.55
CA ALA A 750 12.10 30.55 6.58
C ALA A 750 11.76 31.12 7.97
N LEU A 751 10.71 30.60 8.61
CA LEU A 751 10.30 31.02 9.95
C LEU A 751 11.35 30.66 11.00
N THR A 752 11.98 29.48 10.93
CA THR A 752 13.03 29.06 11.89
C THR A 752 14.30 29.92 11.84
N ARG A 753 14.46 30.79 10.82
CA ARG A 753 15.53 31.81 10.77
C ARG A 753 15.16 33.10 11.52
N LEU A 754 13.90 33.28 11.88
CA LEU A 754 13.44 34.38 12.75
C LEU A 754 13.75 34.07 14.22
N PRO A 755 13.83 35.09 15.10
CA PRO A 755 14.07 34.90 16.52
C PRO A 755 13.11 33.90 17.18
N ASP A 756 13.64 33.10 18.12
CA ASP A 756 12.86 32.15 18.92
C ASP A 756 11.83 32.90 19.76
N THR A 757 10.57 32.82 19.35
CA THR A 757 9.42 33.53 19.96
C THR A 757 8.20 32.61 19.94
N ARG A 758 7.31 32.75 20.93
CA ARG A 758 6.13 31.86 21.08
C ARG A 758 5.16 31.99 19.91
N GLU A 759 5.08 33.19 19.36
CA GLU A 759 4.25 33.58 18.23
C GLU A 759 4.70 32.88 16.95
N ARG A 760 6.02 32.85 16.72
CA ARG A 760 6.62 32.11 15.61
C ARG A 760 6.38 30.62 15.76
N ASP A 761 6.58 30.07 16.95
CA ASP A 761 6.39 28.63 17.21
C ASP A 761 4.94 28.21 16.96
N LEU A 762 3.96 29.07 17.30
CA LEU A 762 2.55 28.82 17.02
C LEU A 762 2.26 28.76 15.51
N LEU A 763 2.88 29.65 14.71
CA LEU A 763 2.77 29.61 13.25
C LEU A 763 3.48 28.39 12.65
N VAL A 764 4.64 28.00 13.18
CA VAL A 764 5.34 26.77 12.76
C VAL A 764 4.47 25.54 13.04
N ASP A 765 3.88 25.44 14.23
CA ASP A 765 2.98 24.34 14.59
C ASP A 765 1.74 24.28 13.68
N HIS A 766 1.18 25.43 13.29
CA HIS A 766 0.08 25.50 12.33
C HIS A 766 0.44 24.93 10.96
N LEU A 767 1.63 25.29 10.46
CA LEU A 767 2.13 24.79 9.18
C LEU A 767 2.52 23.30 9.23
N GLU A 768 3.06 22.81 10.35
CA GLU A 768 3.34 21.39 10.55
C GLU A 768 2.06 20.56 10.53
N ASN A 769 1.02 21.01 11.23
CA ASN A 769 -0.30 20.38 11.22
C ASN A 769 -0.91 20.39 9.81
N SER A 770 -0.85 21.53 9.11
CA SER A 770 -1.33 21.66 7.73
C SER A 770 -0.63 20.67 6.78
N LYS A 771 0.70 20.56 6.88
CA LYS A 771 1.49 19.57 6.14
C LYS A 771 1.07 18.14 6.49
N GLN A 772 0.85 17.82 7.76
CA GLN A 772 0.45 16.47 8.18
C GLN A 772 -0.93 16.08 7.65
N ILE A 773 -1.89 17.01 7.66
CA ILE A 773 -3.22 16.82 7.08
C ILE A 773 -3.12 16.54 5.57
N GLN A 774 -2.29 17.30 4.84
CA GLN A 774 -2.06 17.05 3.42
C GLN A 774 -1.45 15.66 3.15
N LEU A 775 -0.45 15.25 3.95
CA LEU A 775 0.13 13.91 3.84
C LEU A 775 -0.89 12.80 4.09
N GLU A 776 -1.78 12.99 5.07
CA GLU A 776 -2.87 12.05 5.33
C GLU A 776 -3.85 11.98 4.17
N ASN A 777 -4.24 13.12 3.61
CA ASN A 777 -5.13 13.20 2.45
C ASN A 777 -4.54 12.53 1.21
N ILE A 778 -3.25 12.73 0.93
CA ILE A 778 -2.54 12.03 -0.15
C ILE A 778 -2.67 10.51 0.04
N LEU A 779 -2.36 10.00 1.23
CA LEU A 779 -2.44 8.58 1.52
C LEU A 779 -3.88 8.06 1.46
N ARG A 780 -4.86 8.87 1.86
CA ARG A 780 -6.28 8.52 1.80
C ARG A 780 -6.74 8.32 0.35
N VAL A 781 -6.37 9.24 -0.54
CA VAL A 781 -6.66 9.16 -1.99
C VAL A 781 -5.88 8.03 -2.67
N LEU A 782 -4.66 7.73 -2.24
CA LEU A 782 -3.92 6.57 -2.72
C LEU A 782 -4.51 5.25 -2.18
N ALA A 783 -5.07 5.25 -0.97
CA ALA A 783 -5.62 4.06 -0.33
C ALA A 783 -6.92 3.57 -0.92
N THR A 784 -7.58 4.45 -1.64
CA THR A 784 -8.87 4.21 -2.27
C THR A 784 -8.74 3.69 -3.70
N GLU A 785 -7.63 3.97 -4.37
CA GLU A 785 -7.21 3.22 -5.58
C GLU A 785 -6.83 1.77 -5.29
N ASP A 786 -6.40 1.50 -4.06
CA ASP A 786 -5.89 0.18 -3.70
C ASP A 786 -7.00 -0.80 -3.30
N ARG A 787 -7.46 -1.58 -4.28
CA ARG A 787 -8.44 -2.67 -4.07
C ARG A 787 -7.91 -3.80 -3.18
N SER A 788 -6.59 -3.93 -3.01
CA SER A 788 -6.00 -4.98 -2.18
C SER A 788 -6.15 -4.73 -0.67
N GLY A 789 -6.43 -3.48 -0.28
CA GLY A 789 -6.49 -3.04 1.11
C GLY A 789 -5.10 -2.87 1.78
N GLU A 790 -4.02 -3.10 1.05
CA GLU A 790 -2.63 -2.94 1.51
C GLU A 790 -2.33 -1.49 1.88
N MET A 791 -2.74 -0.52 1.06
CA MET A 791 -2.52 0.91 1.28
C MET A 791 -3.28 1.44 2.52
N ARG A 792 -4.42 0.83 2.86
CA ARG A 792 -5.10 1.09 4.15
C ARG A 792 -4.28 0.58 5.34
N LEU A 793 -3.60 -0.57 5.21
CA LEU A 793 -2.69 -1.08 6.24
C LEU A 793 -1.41 -0.24 6.32
N ILE A 794 -0.88 0.20 5.18
CA ILE A 794 0.25 1.12 5.07
C ILE A 794 -0.07 2.42 5.81
N TRP A 795 -1.18 3.08 5.46
CA TRP A 795 -1.67 4.29 6.10
C TRP A 795 -1.74 4.15 7.62
N ARG A 796 -2.44 3.11 8.13
CA ARG A 796 -2.52 2.85 9.59
C ARG A 796 -1.17 2.63 10.24
N GLY A 797 -0.24 1.97 9.55
CA GLY A 797 1.08 1.71 10.08
C GLY A 797 2.02 2.91 10.02
N LEU A 798 1.88 3.81 9.05
CA LEU A 798 2.66 5.06 8.92
C LEU A 798 2.41 6.03 10.08
N PHE A 799 1.16 6.12 10.53
CA PHE A 799 0.76 6.95 11.67
C PHE A 799 0.71 6.17 13.00
N SER A 800 1.31 4.96 13.05
CA SER A 800 1.40 4.17 14.28
C SER A 800 2.48 4.71 15.21
N SER A 801 2.27 4.63 16.54
CA SER A 801 3.31 4.94 17.52
C SER A 801 4.49 3.94 17.51
N ASP A 802 4.31 2.75 16.94
CA ASP A 802 5.35 1.72 16.82
C ASP A 802 6.30 2.00 15.64
N ALA A 803 7.56 2.32 15.95
CA ALA A 803 8.60 2.63 14.97
C ALA A 803 8.84 1.50 13.94
N ARG A 804 8.68 0.23 14.34
CA ARG A 804 8.86 -0.90 13.42
C ARG A 804 7.69 -1.01 12.45
N ARG A 805 6.47 -0.79 12.93
CA ARG A 805 5.27 -0.72 12.06
C ARG A 805 5.38 0.45 11.08
N ARG A 806 5.81 1.63 11.53
CA ARG A 806 6.07 2.78 10.65
C ARG A 806 7.09 2.44 9.57
N SER A 807 8.24 1.86 9.93
CA SER A 807 9.27 1.49 8.95
C SER A 807 8.78 0.43 7.96
N ASN A 808 8.01 -0.56 8.40
CA ASN A 808 7.46 -1.59 7.51
C ASN A 808 6.43 -0.98 6.55
N SER A 809 5.60 -0.06 7.03
CA SER A 809 4.62 0.63 6.19
C SER A 809 5.27 1.61 5.21
N LEU A 810 6.36 2.29 5.58
CA LEU A 810 7.15 3.10 4.64
C LEU A 810 7.72 2.27 3.50
N GLU A 811 8.19 1.08 3.81
CA GLU A 811 8.68 0.17 2.78
C GLU A 811 7.56 -0.34 1.88
N ALA A 812 6.45 -0.76 2.47
CA ALA A 812 5.31 -1.21 1.70
C ALA A 812 4.81 -0.07 0.79
N LEU A 813 4.79 1.18 1.29
CA LEU A 813 4.51 2.38 0.48
C LEU A 813 5.49 2.53 -0.70
N ASP A 814 6.80 2.34 -0.49
CA ASP A 814 7.79 2.39 -1.58
C ASP A 814 7.54 1.30 -2.65
N GLY A 815 7.09 0.12 -2.23
CA GLY A 815 6.76 -0.98 -3.12
C GLY A 815 5.46 -0.77 -3.90
N SER A 816 4.47 -0.11 -3.28
CA SER A 816 3.14 0.08 -3.87
C SER A 816 3.03 1.32 -4.76
N LEU A 817 3.93 2.30 -4.62
CA LEU A 817 3.93 3.54 -5.42
C LEU A 817 4.85 3.48 -6.64
N ASN A 818 4.53 4.27 -7.67
CA ASN A 818 5.44 4.50 -8.79
C ASN A 818 6.74 5.19 -8.29
N ALA A 819 7.89 4.77 -8.81
CA ALA A 819 9.22 5.28 -8.48
C ALA A 819 9.36 6.82 -8.60
N SER A 820 8.56 7.48 -9.43
CA SER A 820 8.55 8.95 -9.52
C SER A 820 7.90 9.61 -8.29
N LEU A 821 6.76 9.07 -7.83
CA LEU A 821 6.01 9.58 -6.67
C LEU A 821 6.71 9.20 -5.35
N SER A 822 7.20 7.96 -5.26
CA SER A 822 7.94 7.47 -4.08
C SER A 822 9.13 8.38 -3.74
N LYS A 823 9.92 8.80 -4.75
CA LYS A 823 11.09 9.67 -4.56
C LYS A 823 10.79 11.03 -3.93
N ILE A 824 9.60 11.58 -4.18
CA ILE A 824 9.21 12.89 -3.67
C ILE A 824 8.39 12.77 -2.38
N LEU A 825 7.59 11.71 -2.22
CA LEU A 825 6.69 11.53 -1.07
C LEU A 825 7.39 10.89 0.15
N LEU A 826 8.22 9.86 -0.04
CA LEU A 826 8.86 9.15 1.08
C LEU A 826 9.71 10.05 2.00
N PRO A 827 10.53 10.99 1.47
CA PRO A 827 11.33 11.87 2.32
C PRO A 827 10.51 12.64 3.37
N LEU A 828 9.25 13.00 3.05
CA LEU A 828 8.35 13.73 3.94
C LEU A 828 7.93 12.92 5.18
N PHE A 829 8.05 11.58 5.14
CA PHE A 829 7.75 10.69 6.26
C PHE A 829 8.99 10.13 6.97
N GLU A 830 10.17 10.20 6.36
CA GLU A 830 11.41 9.54 6.84
C GLU A 830 12.13 10.31 7.98
N GLY A 831 11.61 11.48 8.39
CA GLY A 831 12.21 12.27 9.49
C GLY A 831 13.60 12.83 9.15
N ILE A 832 13.85 13.11 7.88
CA ILE A 832 15.12 13.64 7.36
C ILE A 832 15.31 15.10 7.83
N PRO A 833 16.54 15.59 8.07
CA PRO A 833 16.78 17.00 8.38
C PRO A 833 16.16 17.97 7.36
N LEU A 834 15.62 19.10 7.84
CA LEU A 834 14.85 20.08 7.05
C LEU A 834 15.60 20.55 5.78
N ALA A 835 16.91 20.78 5.89
CA ALA A 835 17.75 21.21 4.77
C ALA A 835 17.84 20.16 3.63
N ASP A 836 17.89 18.87 3.98
CA ASP A 836 17.94 17.78 3.00
C ASP A 836 16.56 17.51 2.37
N LEU A 837 15.49 17.71 3.14
CA LEU A 837 14.12 17.75 2.64
C LEU A 837 13.94 18.85 1.58
N LEU A 838 14.34 20.08 1.89
CA LEU A 838 14.27 21.20 0.95
C LEU A 838 15.12 20.97 -0.29
N ARG A 839 16.31 20.40 -0.13
CA ARG A 839 17.16 20.03 -1.27
C ARG A 839 16.48 19.01 -2.18
N THR A 840 15.64 18.15 -1.63
CA THR A 840 14.85 17.18 -2.40
C THR A 840 13.68 17.88 -3.08
N GLY A 841 12.92 18.70 -2.35
CA GLY A 841 11.82 19.48 -2.89
C GLY A 841 12.24 20.41 -4.04
N ARG A 842 13.28 21.23 -3.85
CA ARG A 842 13.80 22.19 -4.86
C ARG A 842 14.34 21.52 -6.14
N LYS A 843 14.66 20.22 -6.11
CA LYS A 843 15.02 19.48 -7.34
C LYS A 843 13.82 19.14 -8.21
N HIS A 844 12.63 19.05 -7.61
CA HIS A 844 11.43 18.54 -8.24
C HIS A 844 10.33 19.60 -8.43
N PHE A 845 10.37 20.67 -7.62
CA PHE A 845 9.37 21.72 -7.54
C PHE A 845 10.02 23.11 -7.49
N LYS A 846 9.27 24.13 -7.93
CA LYS A 846 9.67 25.53 -7.78
C LYS A 846 9.13 26.07 -6.46
N LEU A 847 9.87 25.80 -5.39
CA LEU A 847 9.50 26.24 -4.04
C LEU A 847 9.82 27.73 -3.85
N ALA A 848 9.01 28.39 -3.02
CA ALA A 848 9.29 29.75 -2.58
C ALA A 848 10.67 29.82 -1.87
N ALA A 849 11.43 30.86 -2.17
CA ALA A 849 12.74 31.11 -1.60
C ALA A 849 12.72 32.48 -0.92
N PHE A 850 12.87 32.47 0.40
CA PHE A 850 12.73 33.68 1.20
C PHE A 850 14.07 34.29 1.64
N ASP A 851 15.23 33.74 1.23
CA ASP A 851 16.62 34.25 1.37
C ASP A 851 16.98 35.14 2.60
N GLY A 852 16.27 35.02 3.72
CA GLY A 852 16.39 35.91 4.87
C GLY A 852 15.63 37.24 4.77
N ASP A 853 14.91 37.49 3.68
CA ASP A 853 14.04 38.66 3.50
C ASP A 853 12.71 38.48 4.25
N ARG A 854 12.62 39.14 5.41
CA ARG A 854 11.41 39.15 6.25
C ARG A 854 10.22 39.75 5.52
N LYS A 855 10.45 40.72 4.63
CA LYS A 855 9.38 41.42 3.90
C LYS A 855 8.68 40.50 2.91
N ALA A 856 9.46 39.81 2.08
CA ALA A 856 8.93 38.82 1.16
C ALA A 856 8.16 37.69 1.89
N LEU A 857 8.63 37.29 3.08
CA LEU A 857 7.97 36.25 3.87
C LEU A 857 6.62 36.70 4.45
N TYR A 858 6.56 37.89 5.06
CA TYR A 858 5.31 38.41 5.63
C TYR A 858 4.28 38.74 4.55
N SER A 859 4.67 39.40 3.45
CA SER A 859 3.77 39.65 2.32
C SER A 859 3.19 38.34 1.78
N TYR A 860 4.02 37.30 1.63
CA TYR A 860 3.57 35.99 1.15
C TYR A 860 2.52 35.33 2.07
N PHE A 861 2.67 35.42 3.39
CA PHE A 861 1.69 34.85 4.31
C PHE A 861 0.39 35.66 4.41
N LEU A 862 0.46 36.98 4.28
CA LEU A 862 -0.70 37.87 4.35
C LEU A 862 -1.63 37.75 3.12
N GLU A 863 -1.12 37.26 1.99
CA GLU A 863 -1.88 37.00 0.76
C GLU A 863 -2.57 35.62 0.74
N LYS A 864 -2.37 34.76 1.75
CA LYS A 864 -3.00 33.43 1.79
C LYS A 864 -4.50 33.50 2.13
N ASP A 865 -5.28 32.59 1.54
CA ASP A 865 -6.72 32.44 1.81
C ASP A 865 -7.02 31.90 3.22
N ASP A 866 -6.07 31.21 3.85
CA ASP A 866 -6.23 30.66 5.20
C ASP A 866 -6.13 31.78 6.25
N TRP A 867 -7.30 32.15 6.80
CA TRP A 867 -7.41 33.22 7.78
C TRP A 867 -6.59 32.98 9.06
N VAL A 868 -6.37 31.72 9.45
CA VAL A 868 -5.55 31.37 10.62
C VAL A 868 -4.09 31.74 10.37
N THR A 869 -3.55 31.39 9.19
CA THR A 869 -2.19 31.80 8.79
C THR A 869 -2.04 33.32 8.78
N VAL A 870 -3.02 34.06 8.24
CA VAL A 870 -2.99 35.52 8.19
C VAL A 870 -3.02 36.13 9.60
N VAL A 871 -3.93 35.67 10.46
CA VAL A 871 -4.07 36.15 11.85
C VAL A 871 -2.80 35.90 12.67
N LEU A 872 -2.21 34.70 12.56
CA LEU A 872 -0.96 34.36 13.26
C LEU A 872 0.23 35.18 12.74
N THR A 873 0.25 35.49 11.45
CA THR A 873 1.27 36.36 10.85
C THR A 873 1.14 37.79 11.36
N LEU A 874 -0.09 38.34 11.42
CA LEU A 874 -0.36 39.67 11.96
C LEU A 874 0.03 39.77 13.45
N TYR A 875 -0.21 38.71 14.22
CA TYR A 875 0.20 38.63 15.62
C TYR A 875 1.72 38.59 15.79
N LEU A 876 2.43 37.88 14.91
CA LEU A 876 3.89 37.90 14.86
C LEU A 876 4.42 39.32 14.56
N ILE A 877 3.77 40.03 13.63
CA ILE A 877 4.11 41.42 13.28
C ILE A 877 3.82 42.37 14.46
N GLU A 878 2.68 42.22 15.14
CA GLU A 878 2.32 43.02 16.32
C GLU A 878 3.39 42.91 17.41
N LYS A 879 3.85 41.70 17.74
CA LYS A 879 4.79 41.48 18.84
C LYS A 879 6.25 41.81 18.50
N GLN A 880 6.64 41.67 17.23
CA GLN A 880 8.01 41.92 16.77
C GLN A 880 8.21 43.35 16.20
N GLY A 881 7.12 44.08 15.97
CA GLY A 881 7.11 45.39 15.33
C GLY A 881 7.07 45.30 13.80
N MET A 882 6.68 46.41 13.15
CA MET A 882 6.49 46.52 11.69
C MET A 882 7.80 46.53 10.87
N GLU A 883 8.92 46.06 11.42
CA GLU A 883 10.20 46.00 10.70
C GLU A 883 10.12 45.00 9.54
N GLY A 884 10.02 45.53 8.31
CA GLY A 884 9.95 44.73 7.08
C GLY A 884 8.54 44.52 6.54
N VAL A 885 7.52 45.26 6.99
CA VAL A 885 6.15 45.19 6.41
C VAL A 885 5.76 46.57 5.89
N ASP A 886 5.36 46.67 4.62
CA ASP A 886 4.80 47.93 4.10
C ASP A 886 3.33 48.05 4.51
N PHE A 887 2.94 49.25 4.95
CA PHE A 887 1.57 49.57 5.33
C PHE A 887 0.54 49.27 4.23
N GLU A 888 0.94 49.31 2.96
CA GLU A 888 0.09 48.98 1.81
C GLU A 888 -0.44 47.54 1.84
N PHE A 889 0.31 46.57 2.39
CA PHE A 889 -0.14 45.18 2.50
C PHE A 889 -1.20 44.97 3.59
N LEU A 890 -1.28 45.87 4.58
CA LEU A 890 -2.23 45.76 5.69
C LEU A 890 -3.57 46.46 5.38
N GLN A 891 -3.58 47.42 4.45
CA GLN A 891 -4.78 48.17 4.03
C GLN A 891 -5.95 47.30 3.56
N PRO A 892 -5.75 46.27 2.70
CA PRO A 892 -6.86 45.39 2.29
C PRO A 892 -7.43 44.57 3.46
N LEU A 893 -6.59 44.18 4.42
CA LEU A 893 -6.97 43.33 5.54
C LEU A 893 -7.86 44.06 6.57
N LEU A 894 -7.74 45.38 6.69
CA LEU A 894 -8.65 46.24 7.45
C LEU A 894 -10.09 46.26 6.89
N LYS A 895 -10.30 45.79 5.66
CA LYS A 895 -11.63 45.66 5.03
C LYS A 895 -12.06 44.21 4.85
N SER A 896 -11.35 43.26 5.45
CA SER A 896 -11.70 41.84 5.39
C SER A 896 -13.08 41.59 5.99
N GLN A 897 -13.86 40.72 5.34
CA GLN A 897 -15.14 40.23 5.89
C GLN A 897 -14.94 39.36 7.13
N ASN A 898 -13.73 38.80 7.32
CA ASN A 898 -13.41 38.03 8.51
C ASN A 898 -13.05 38.98 9.66
N ARG A 899 -13.91 39.00 10.70
CA ARG A 899 -13.78 39.89 11.87
C ARG A 899 -12.42 39.78 12.58
N PHE A 900 -11.81 38.60 12.59
CA PHE A 900 -10.57 38.36 13.32
C PHE A 900 -9.33 38.86 12.57
N VAL A 901 -9.33 38.71 11.25
CA VAL A 901 -8.30 39.29 10.37
C VAL A 901 -8.33 40.81 10.50
N ASN A 902 -9.53 41.39 10.47
CA ASN A 902 -9.74 42.84 10.63
C ASN A 902 -9.22 43.37 11.97
N GLN A 903 -9.63 42.72 13.08
CA GLN A 903 -9.18 43.09 14.43
C GLN A 903 -7.67 42.99 14.58
N MET A 904 -7.05 41.91 14.10
CA MET A 904 -5.60 41.76 14.20
C MET A 904 -4.83 42.72 13.29
N ALA A 905 -5.34 43.03 12.10
CA ALA A 905 -4.71 44.02 11.22
C ALA A 905 -4.71 45.41 11.88
N THR A 906 -5.79 45.75 12.59
CA THR A 906 -5.90 46.98 13.38
C THR A 906 -4.85 47.01 14.50
N ARG A 907 -4.74 45.92 15.29
CA ARG A 907 -3.73 45.81 16.36
C ARG A 907 -2.30 45.91 15.84
N ALA A 908 -1.98 45.21 14.75
CA ALA A 908 -0.64 45.23 14.15
C ALA A 908 -0.23 46.64 13.66
N ILE A 909 -1.18 47.44 13.16
CA ILE A 909 -0.93 48.82 12.74
C ILE A 909 -0.64 49.75 13.93
N HIS A 910 -1.34 49.55 15.04
CA HIS A 910 -1.20 50.38 16.24
C HIS A 910 -0.04 49.96 17.16
N ALA A 911 0.59 48.82 16.90
CA ALA A 911 1.76 48.35 17.63
C ALA A 911 2.97 49.27 17.39
N LYS A 912 3.28 50.15 18.36
CA LYS A 912 4.47 51.02 18.31
C LYS A 912 5.75 50.22 18.66
N PRO A 913 6.89 50.50 18.01
CA PRO A 913 8.17 49.96 18.40
C PRO A 913 8.58 50.51 19.77
N HIS A 914 9.04 49.62 20.64
CA HIS A 914 9.43 49.81 22.04
C HIS A 914 9.56 51.26 22.56
N GLY A 915 8.72 51.59 23.55
CA GLY A 915 8.97 52.66 24.53
C GLY A 915 8.30 54.00 24.24
N THR A 916 6.99 54.11 24.49
CA THR A 916 6.33 55.32 25.02
C THR A 916 4.88 54.97 25.32
N VAL A 917 4.60 54.80 26.62
CA VAL A 917 3.27 54.63 27.21
C VAL A 917 2.56 55.96 27.11
N GLU A 918 1.37 55.99 26.49
CA GLU A 918 0.25 56.90 26.76
C GLU A 918 -0.78 56.73 25.63
N LEU A 919 -1.76 55.83 25.86
CA LEU A 919 -3.15 55.74 25.32
C LEU A 919 -3.65 54.27 25.28
N GLU A 920 -3.59 53.57 26.41
CA GLU A 920 -3.89 52.12 26.53
C GLU A 920 -5.13 51.79 27.40
N GLU A 921 -6.14 52.67 27.52
CA GLU A 921 -7.27 52.38 28.43
C GLU A 921 -8.55 51.81 27.76
N GLU A 922 -8.67 51.78 26.43
CA GLU A 922 -9.91 51.29 25.77
C GLU A 922 -9.74 50.01 24.91
N MET A 923 -8.51 49.61 24.56
CA MET A 923 -8.24 48.41 23.74
C MET A 923 -7.63 47.22 24.52
N GLU A 924 -7.28 47.39 25.80
CA GLU A 924 -6.62 46.37 26.63
C GLU A 924 -7.57 45.27 27.18
N ALA A 925 -8.89 45.42 27.06
CA ALA A 925 -9.83 44.56 27.78
C ALA A 925 -10.11 43.17 27.14
N GLN A 926 -9.75 42.92 25.87
CA GLN A 926 -10.07 41.64 25.20
C GLN A 926 -8.82 40.88 24.72
N ILE A 927 -8.70 39.63 25.16
CA ILE A 927 -7.63 38.70 24.74
C ILE A 927 -7.72 38.46 23.22
N SER A 928 -6.59 38.57 22.50
CA SER A 928 -6.56 38.30 21.05
C SER A 928 -6.85 36.82 20.76
N ILE A 929 -7.32 36.48 19.56
CA ILE A 929 -7.49 35.06 19.20
C ILE A 929 -6.20 34.25 19.32
N PRO A 930 -5.05 34.70 18.81
CA PRO A 930 -3.79 34.00 19.01
C PRO A 930 -3.46 33.77 20.49
N ASP A 931 -3.72 34.74 21.36
CA ASP A 931 -3.55 34.57 22.81
C ASP A 931 -4.54 33.54 23.36
N LYS A 932 -5.82 33.57 22.94
CA LYS A 932 -6.81 32.54 23.29
C LYS A 932 -6.33 31.15 22.86
N ILE A 933 -5.79 31.00 21.64
CA ILE A 933 -5.22 29.73 21.14
C ILE A 933 -4.08 29.24 22.04
N LEU A 934 -3.14 30.12 22.41
CA LEU A 934 -2.04 29.76 23.32
C LEU A 934 -2.54 29.31 24.69
N ARG A 935 -3.57 29.97 25.24
CA ARG A 935 -4.21 29.58 26.50
C ARG A 935 -4.92 28.24 26.37
N LEU A 936 -5.76 28.06 25.35
CA LEU A 936 -6.49 26.82 25.10
C LEU A 936 -5.55 25.63 24.92
N LYS A 937 -4.41 25.82 24.25
CA LYS A 937 -3.37 24.78 24.08
C LYS A 937 -2.81 24.28 25.42
N SER A 938 -2.84 25.11 26.47
CA SER A 938 -2.40 24.73 27.82
C SER A 938 -3.49 24.06 28.67
N ILE A 939 -4.73 24.03 28.20
CA ILE A 939 -5.85 23.41 28.91
C ILE A 939 -5.94 21.93 28.54
N ASN A 940 -5.95 21.07 29.55
CA ASN A 940 -5.88 19.61 29.39
C ASN A 940 -6.99 19.04 28.48
N ILE A 941 -8.22 19.60 28.51
CA ILE A 941 -9.32 19.11 27.66
C ILE A 941 -9.09 19.30 26.16
N PHE A 942 -8.21 20.23 25.79
CA PHE A 942 -7.86 20.58 24.42
C PHE A 942 -6.42 20.20 24.07
N GLU A 943 -5.71 19.51 24.98
CA GLU A 943 -4.35 19.03 24.73
C GLU A 943 -4.36 18.06 23.52
N GLY A 944 -3.53 18.35 22.52
CA GLY A 944 -3.44 17.56 21.29
C GLY A 944 -4.32 18.01 20.13
N LEU A 945 -5.15 19.06 20.31
CA LEU A 945 -5.81 19.74 19.20
C LEU A 945 -4.81 20.55 18.36
N SER A 946 -5.07 20.59 17.05
CA SER A 946 -4.33 21.41 16.08
C SER A 946 -4.63 22.90 16.26
N VAL A 947 -3.76 23.75 15.74
CA VAL A 947 -3.91 25.21 15.83
C VAL A 947 -5.21 25.69 15.17
N SER A 948 -5.63 25.09 14.05
CA SER A 948 -6.91 25.39 13.39
C SER A 948 -8.13 25.00 14.24
N GLU A 949 -8.09 23.84 14.90
CA GLU A 949 -9.16 23.38 15.79
C GLU A 949 -9.27 24.28 17.02
N LEU A 950 -8.12 24.67 17.61
CA LEU A 950 -8.07 25.64 18.70
C LEU A 950 -8.55 27.03 18.26
N ALA A 951 -8.25 27.45 17.02
CA ALA A 951 -8.75 28.70 16.46
C ALA A 951 -10.27 28.70 16.30
N ALA A 952 -10.86 27.57 15.89
CA ALA A 952 -12.30 27.39 15.81
C ALA A 952 -12.94 27.54 17.20
N VAL A 953 -12.40 26.87 18.23
CA VAL A 953 -12.88 27.04 19.62
C VAL A 953 -12.71 28.48 20.10
N ALA A 954 -11.52 29.07 19.91
CA ALA A 954 -11.24 30.46 20.29
C ALA A 954 -12.21 31.46 19.66
N SER A 955 -12.64 31.19 18.42
CA SER A 955 -13.49 32.08 17.63
C SER A 955 -14.92 32.25 18.17
N VAL A 956 -15.41 31.27 18.93
CA VAL A 956 -16.76 31.28 19.53
C VAL A 956 -16.74 31.46 21.05
N THR A 957 -15.57 31.42 21.69
CA THR A 957 -15.47 31.60 23.14
C THR A 957 -15.58 33.07 23.56
N GLU A 958 -16.38 33.32 24.59
CA GLU A 958 -16.55 34.64 25.22
C GLU A 958 -15.67 34.77 26.46
N GLU A 959 -15.22 35.99 26.78
CA GLU A 959 -14.40 36.28 27.95
C GLU A 959 -15.26 36.89 29.05
N ILE A 960 -15.12 36.39 30.28
CA ILE A 960 -15.81 36.92 31.46
C ILE A 960 -14.86 37.05 32.64
N ASP A 961 -14.92 38.19 33.32
CA ASP A 961 -14.22 38.45 34.58
C ASP A 961 -15.20 38.31 35.75
N GLN A 962 -14.77 37.66 36.82
CA GLN A 962 -15.57 37.44 38.02
C GLN A 962 -14.77 37.81 39.29
N PRO A 963 -15.34 38.60 40.21
CA PRO A 963 -14.68 38.97 41.46
C PRO A 963 -14.56 37.75 42.39
N ALA A 964 -13.68 37.85 43.39
CA ALA A 964 -13.53 36.81 44.41
C ALA A 964 -14.82 36.63 45.24
N GLY A 965 -15.20 35.38 45.52
CA GLY A 965 -16.39 35.01 46.28
C GLY A 965 -17.67 34.86 45.44
N GLU A 966 -17.64 35.15 44.14
CA GLU A 966 -18.77 35.07 43.23
C GLU A 966 -19.15 33.62 42.89
N THR A 967 -20.45 33.32 42.81
CA THR A 967 -20.94 31.98 42.46
C THR A 967 -21.16 31.88 40.96
N VAL A 968 -20.27 31.15 40.27
CA VAL A 968 -20.28 31.02 38.79
C VAL A 968 -21.27 29.95 38.33
N ILE A 969 -21.40 28.87 39.10
CA ILE A 969 -22.35 27.78 38.86
C ILE A 969 -22.98 27.42 40.18
N LYS A 970 -24.29 27.17 40.20
CA LYS A 970 -24.99 26.66 41.38
C LYS A 970 -25.45 25.22 41.16
N GLU A 971 -25.29 24.38 42.17
CA GLU A 971 -25.78 23.00 42.16
C GLU A 971 -27.29 22.95 41.87
N GLY A 972 -27.72 22.00 41.04
CA GLY A 972 -29.13 21.79 40.69
C GLY A 972 -29.67 22.66 39.56
N GLU A 973 -28.94 23.68 39.09
CA GLU A 973 -29.35 24.49 37.94
C GLU A 973 -29.13 23.76 36.61
N SER A 974 -29.87 24.16 35.56
CA SER A 974 -29.60 23.67 34.20
C SER A 974 -28.33 24.32 33.67
N GLY A 975 -27.43 23.52 33.09
CA GLY A 975 -26.19 24.02 32.49
C GLY A 975 -26.23 23.97 30.98
N GLU A 976 -25.85 25.06 30.31
CA GLU A 976 -25.68 25.10 28.84
C GLU A 976 -24.28 25.58 28.41
N SER A 977 -23.33 25.66 29.34
CA SER A 977 -22.00 26.23 29.06
C SER A 977 -20.91 25.57 29.89
N MET A 978 -19.71 25.50 29.32
CA MET A 978 -18.49 25.15 30.04
C MET A 978 -17.63 26.40 30.24
N TYR A 979 -16.80 26.36 31.28
CA TYR A 979 -15.90 27.45 31.65
C TYR A 979 -14.46 26.95 31.68
N LEU A 980 -13.57 27.75 31.12
CA LEU A 980 -12.14 27.49 30.95
C LEU A 980 -11.37 28.51 31.77
N ILE A 981 -10.55 28.08 32.73
CA ILE A 981 -9.90 28.98 33.67
C ILE A 981 -8.62 29.55 33.06
N ILE A 982 -8.63 30.85 32.76
CA ILE A 982 -7.48 31.58 32.20
C ILE A 982 -6.55 32.07 33.31
N SER A 983 -7.14 32.62 34.38
CA SER A 983 -6.46 33.05 35.61
C SER A 983 -7.41 32.99 36.79
N GLY A 984 -6.86 32.85 38.00
CA GLY A 984 -7.62 32.69 39.25
C GLY A 984 -7.79 31.24 39.70
N GLU A 985 -8.54 31.05 40.78
CA GLU A 985 -8.82 29.76 41.42
C GLU A 985 -10.30 29.69 41.81
N VAL A 986 -10.93 28.53 41.60
CA VAL A 986 -12.31 28.26 41.98
C VAL A 986 -12.41 27.07 42.94
N SER A 987 -13.36 27.14 43.87
CA SER A 987 -13.70 26.09 44.82
C SER A 987 -14.94 25.32 44.35
N VAL A 988 -14.86 23.99 44.36
CA VAL A 988 -15.97 23.07 44.06
C VAL A 988 -16.65 22.71 45.37
N ILE A 989 -17.91 23.09 45.52
CA ILE A 989 -18.67 22.98 46.77
C ILE A 989 -19.90 22.09 46.52
N LYS A 990 -20.19 21.17 47.44
CA LYS A 990 -21.37 20.31 47.38
C LYS A 990 -22.21 20.45 48.65
N ASP A 991 -23.53 20.46 48.50
CA ASP A 991 -24.43 20.47 49.65
C ASP A 991 -24.48 19.09 50.32
N ALA A 992 -24.17 19.04 51.61
CA ALA A 992 -24.16 17.83 52.42
C ALA A 992 -25.26 17.89 53.49
N GLY A 993 -26.52 17.69 53.10
CA GLY A 993 -27.57 17.37 54.06
C GLY A 993 -29.00 17.57 53.57
N GLU A 994 -29.95 16.79 54.13
CA GLU A 994 -31.39 16.87 53.88
C GLU A 994 -32.03 18.24 54.27
N THR A 995 -31.24 19.18 54.81
CA THR A 995 -31.67 20.53 55.23
C THR A 995 -30.91 21.69 54.56
N GLY A 996 -29.97 21.42 53.64
CA GLY A 996 -29.31 22.44 52.80
C GLY A 996 -28.45 23.49 53.53
N ARG A 997 -27.82 23.15 54.66
CA ARG A 997 -27.05 24.10 55.50
C ARG A 997 -25.57 23.78 55.74
N GLU A 998 -25.06 22.65 55.26
CA GLU A 998 -23.62 22.33 55.36
C GLU A 998 -23.02 22.20 53.94
N GLU A 999 -22.23 23.20 53.54
CA GLU A 999 -21.43 23.21 52.31
C GLU A 999 -20.10 22.46 52.55
N ILE A 1000 -19.78 21.45 51.73
CA ILE A 1000 -18.48 20.76 51.77
C ILE A 1000 -17.66 21.12 50.53
N GLU A 1001 -16.46 21.66 50.74
CA GLU A 1001 -15.47 21.89 49.67
C GLU A 1001 -14.84 20.56 49.24
N LEU A 1002 -15.07 20.16 48.00
CA LEU A 1002 -14.60 18.89 47.42
C LEU A 1002 -13.21 19.02 46.79
N ALA A 1003 -12.92 20.16 46.15
CA ALA A 1003 -11.68 20.40 45.43
C ALA A 1003 -11.49 21.90 45.13
N ARG A 1004 -10.23 22.30 44.89
CA ARG A 1004 -9.89 23.57 44.23
C ARG A 1004 -9.29 23.32 42.86
N ILE A 1005 -9.62 24.21 41.93
CA ILE A 1005 -9.25 24.10 40.52
C ILE A 1005 -8.75 25.48 40.06
N GLY A 1006 -7.57 25.53 39.44
CA GLY A 1006 -6.90 26.78 39.06
C GLY A 1006 -6.70 26.95 37.55
N ALA A 1007 -5.94 27.97 37.16
CA ALA A 1007 -5.61 28.26 35.77
C ALA A 1007 -5.05 27.03 35.01
N GLY A 1008 -5.53 26.84 33.77
CA GLY A 1008 -5.19 25.67 32.95
C GLY A 1008 -6.15 24.48 33.10
N ASP A 1009 -7.09 24.54 34.04
CA ASP A 1009 -8.20 23.58 34.18
C ASP A 1009 -9.55 24.18 33.70
N TYR A 1010 -10.60 23.38 33.80
CA TYR A 1010 -11.95 23.69 33.31
C TYR A 1010 -13.03 23.09 34.21
N PHE A 1011 -14.26 23.61 34.09
CA PHE A 1011 -15.43 23.08 34.80
C PHE A 1011 -16.73 23.28 34.01
N GLY A 1012 -17.76 22.51 34.38
CA GLY A 1012 -19.08 22.59 33.74
C GLY A 1012 -19.17 21.90 32.38
N GLU A 1013 -18.21 21.05 32.04
CA GLU A 1013 -18.09 20.36 30.75
C GLU A 1013 -19.23 19.39 30.46
N MET A 1014 -19.86 18.83 31.50
CA MET A 1014 -20.96 17.86 31.36
C MET A 1014 -22.17 18.46 30.64
N ALA A 1015 -22.40 19.77 30.82
CA ALA A 1015 -23.48 20.52 30.18
C ALA A 1015 -23.40 20.53 28.65
N LEU A 1016 -22.21 20.33 28.07
CA LEU A 1016 -22.04 20.30 26.61
C LEU A 1016 -22.58 19.00 25.99
N PHE A 1017 -22.61 17.90 26.75
CA PHE A 1017 -22.93 16.57 26.22
C PHE A 1017 -24.30 16.06 26.66
N GLU A 1018 -24.76 16.44 27.86
CA GLU A 1018 -26.01 15.98 28.45
C GLU A 1018 -26.85 17.17 28.93
N ASP A 1019 -28.18 17.02 28.90
CA ASP A 1019 -29.12 17.96 29.54
C ASP A 1019 -29.27 17.62 31.04
N ALA A 1020 -28.14 17.54 31.74
CA ALA A 1020 -28.07 17.24 33.16
C ALA A 1020 -27.94 18.51 34.00
N VAL A 1021 -28.53 18.51 35.20
CA VAL A 1021 -28.35 19.59 36.17
C VAL A 1021 -26.91 19.64 36.68
N ARG A 1022 -26.45 20.83 37.09
CA ARG A 1022 -25.11 21.07 37.64
C ARG A 1022 -24.91 20.23 38.90
N SER A 1023 -23.79 19.51 38.95
CA SER A 1023 -23.49 18.50 39.97
C SER A 1023 -22.88 19.05 41.27
N ALA A 1024 -22.43 20.31 41.24
CA ALA A 1024 -21.81 21.02 42.36
C ALA A 1024 -21.89 22.53 42.11
N THR A 1025 -21.78 23.31 43.19
CA THR A 1025 -21.64 24.76 43.16
C THR A 1025 -20.17 25.13 42.94
N ILE A 1026 -19.89 26.07 42.04
CA ILE A 1026 -18.54 26.60 41.77
C ILE A 1026 -18.50 28.06 42.23
N ARG A 1027 -17.60 28.37 43.16
CA ARG A 1027 -17.40 29.72 43.71
C ARG A 1027 -15.95 30.17 43.48
N THR A 1028 -15.74 31.41 43.05
CA THR A 1028 -14.39 31.96 42.88
C THR A 1028 -13.71 32.12 44.25
N ALA A 1029 -12.49 31.61 44.39
CA ALA A 1029 -11.67 31.81 45.58
C ALA A 1029 -10.87 33.13 45.50
N GLU A 1030 -10.51 33.53 44.29
CA GLU A 1030 -9.80 34.77 43.95
C GLU A 1030 -10.45 35.41 42.72
N GLU A 1031 -10.07 36.66 42.40
CA GLU A 1031 -10.49 37.29 41.14
C GLU A 1031 -10.08 36.39 39.96
N SER A 1032 -11.06 36.01 39.15
CA SER A 1032 -10.91 34.93 38.17
C SER A 1032 -11.44 35.34 36.81
N ARG A 1033 -10.74 34.90 35.76
CA ARG A 1033 -11.09 35.15 34.36
C ARG A 1033 -11.34 33.83 33.64
N PHE A 1034 -12.47 33.76 32.94
CA PHE A 1034 -12.89 32.56 32.23
C PHE A 1034 -13.10 32.80 30.74
N LEU A 1035 -12.86 31.76 29.94
CA LEU A 1035 -13.48 31.64 28.61
C LEU A 1035 -14.73 30.75 28.71
N ILE A 1036 -15.85 31.24 28.19
CA ILE A 1036 -17.12 30.52 28.14
C ILE A 1036 -17.28 29.90 26.75
N LEU A 1037 -17.67 28.62 26.72
CA LEU A 1037 -18.11 27.94 25.50
C LEU A 1037 -19.52 27.40 25.73
N HIS A 1038 -20.51 27.88 24.98
CA HIS A 1038 -21.88 27.37 25.10
C HIS A 1038 -22.12 26.14 24.22
N LYS A 1039 -23.18 25.40 24.57
CA LYS A 1039 -23.54 24.12 23.97
C LYS A 1039 -23.85 24.22 22.48
N GLN A 1040 -24.51 25.30 22.06
CA GLN A 1040 -24.91 25.49 20.66
C GLN A 1040 -23.68 25.67 19.77
N GLU A 1041 -22.78 26.59 20.12
CA GLU A 1041 -21.54 26.85 19.37
C GLU A 1041 -20.62 25.63 19.41
N PHE A 1042 -20.52 24.94 20.55
CA PHE A 1042 -19.81 23.66 20.62
C PHE A 1042 -20.38 22.64 19.63
N THR A 1043 -21.70 22.50 19.56
CA THR A 1043 -22.36 21.56 18.65
C THR A 1043 -22.10 21.92 17.19
N GLU A 1044 -22.12 23.20 16.84
CA GLU A 1044 -21.79 23.68 15.49
C GLU A 1044 -20.34 23.41 15.13
N ILE A 1045 -19.40 23.74 16.03
CA ILE A 1045 -17.98 23.48 15.82
C ILE A 1045 -17.71 21.98 15.68
N VAL A 1046 -18.35 21.12 16.47
CA VAL A 1046 -18.15 19.66 16.37
C VAL A 1046 -18.68 19.10 15.05
N ARG A 1047 -19.70 19.72 14.45
CA ARG A 1047 -20.17 19.34 13.10
C ARG A 1047 -19.13 19.64 12.04
N GLU A 1048 -18.39 20.74 12.18
CA GLU A 1048 -17.34 21.15 11.24
C GLU A 1048 -16.00 20.44 11.53
N TYR A 1049 -15.64 20.29 12.81
CA TYR A 1049 -14.41 19.68 13.33
C TYR A 1049 -14.71 18.54 14.32
N PRO A 1050 -15.11 17.35 13.84
CA PRO A 1050 -15.49 16.22 14.70
C PRO A 1050 -14.38 15.72 15.64
N GLN A 1051 -13.11 16.01 15.31
CA GLN A 1051 -11.95 15.62 16.12
C GLN A 1051 -11.94 16.28 17.50
N ILE A 1052 -12.55 17.47 17.63
CA ILE A 1052 -12.66 18.19 18.89
C ILE A 1052 -13.45 17.35 19.91
N ALA A 1053 -14.60 16.81 19.52
CA ALA A 1053 -15.38 15.92 20.39
C ALA A 1053 -14.63 14.63 20.77
N LEU A 1054 -13.89 14.03 19.81
CA LEU A 1054 -13.11 12.82 20.06
C LEU A 1054 -11.98 13.06 21.08
N HIS A 1055 -11.30 14.21 20.99
CA HIS A 1055 -10.26 14.59 21.94
C HIS A 1055 -10.82 14.83 23.34
N ILE A 1056 -11.94 15.57 23.45
CA ILE A 1056 -12.59 15.82 24.73
C ILE A 1056 -13.03 14.49 25.37
N CYS A 1057 -13.65 13.58 24.62
CA CYS A 1057 -14.00 12.24 25.10
C CYS A 1057 -12.79 11.46 25.63
N LYS A 1058 -11.64 11.56 24.95
CA LYS A 1058 -10.39 10.92 25.37
C LYS A 1058 -9.87 11.52 26.68
N ALA A 1059 -9.84 12.85 26.79
CA ALA A 1059 -9.43 13.57 28.01
C ALA A 1059 -10.33 13.20 29.20
N LEU A 1060 -11.65 13.17 29.00
CA LEU A 1060 -12.62 12.74 30.02
C LEU A 1060 -12.41 11.28 30.45
N SER A 1061 -12.13 10.37 29.50
CA SER A 1061 -11.83 8.97 29.80
C SER A 1061 -10.53 8.79 30.59
N GLU A 1062 -9.50 9.60 30.30
CA GLU A 1062 -8.25 9.63 31.07
C GLU A 1062 -8.47 10.16 32.49
N ARG A 1063 -9.27 11.23 32.63
CA ARG A 1063 -9.67 11.77 33.94
C ARG A 1063 -10.48 10.76 34.76
N LEU A 1064 -11.44 10.05 34.14
CA LEU A 1064 -12.21 9.01 34.82
C LEU A 1064 -11.32 7.86 35.33
N ARG A 1065 -10.34 7.44 34.52
CA ARG A 1065 -9.36 6.42 34.93
C ARG A 1065 -8.46 6.89 36.07
N SER A 1066 -8.02 8.15 36.05
CA SER A 1066 -7.18 8.70 37.13
C SER A 1066 -7.97 8.82 38.44
N LEU A 1067 -9.24 9.22 38.38
CA LEU A 1067 -10.16 9.22 39.52
C LEU A 1067 -10.41 7.81 40.07
N HIS A 1068 -10.71 6.83 39.20
CA HIS A 1068 -10.87 5.43 39.62
C HIS A 1068 -9.62 4.86 40.30
N ALA A 1069 -8.43 5.21 39.79
CA ALA A 1069 -7.16 4.79 40.38
C ALA A 1069 -6.93 5.42 41.77
N LYS A 1070 -7.32 6.69 41.96
CA LYS A 1070 -7.27 7.37 43.27
C LYS A 1070 -8.21 6.72 44.28
N VAL A 1071 -9.44 6.36 43.86
CA VAL A 1071 -10.42 5.67 44.72
C VAL A 1071 -9.91 4.27 45.12
N GLN A 1072 -9.38 3.48 44.19
CA GLN A 1072 -8.79 2.16 44.52
C GLN A 1072 -7.53 2.23 45.39
N GLY A 1073 -6.84 3.37 45.39
CA GLY A 1073 -5.68 3.63 46.26
C GLY A 1073 -6.06 3.99 47.70
N LEU A 1074 -7.31 4.41 47.96
CA LEU A 1074 -7.82 4.74 49.29
C LEU A 1074 -8.40 3.51 50.05
N ASP A 1075 -8.67 2.41 49.33
CA ASP A 1075 -9.09 1.12 49.89
C ASP A 1075 -7.91 0.20 50.31
N LYS A 1076 -6.66 0.70 50.26
CA LYS A 1076 -5.45 0.03 50.75
C LYS A 1076 -4.78 0.87 51.83
#